data_AF-A0A178UAH0-F1
#
_entry.id   AF-A0A178UAH0-F1
#
_cell.length_a   1.000
_cell.length_b   1.000
_cell.length_c   1.000
_cell.angle_alpha   90.00
_cell.angle_beta   90.00
_cell.angle_gamma   90.00
#
_symmetry.space_group_name_H-M   'P 1'
#
loop_
_entity.id
_entity.type
_entity.pdbx_description
1 polymer ?
#
loop_
_entity_poly.entity_id
_entity_poly.type
_entity_poly.pdbx_seq_one_letter_code
_entity_poly.pdbx_strand_id
1 'polypeptide(L)'
;MLRASLLCSSTSITFTPIQLFNPNSSHRFPRFELSRPVSALSRTKCHLSLLRARGKSSFLTRSTATDEAVETSSNSGLDLVEVGFLSGVHGLQGEICIKPNTDFPDLRFSKPGRRWLKQQLLGQDKIDEVELVEGRPHPAQKSWILKFRGLDDVDQVRQLVGATLLAEDDDRPELDEGEFYSRDLVGMRVLLKETGQLVGTVANIFDNGGNDLLHVLLDSSMEVCNGSAKTNQLVWIPFVDAIVPDVDLERKEMYITPPKGLLEVNMRADDRSKKERRQLEWKERKKQQKRLIAAKKKLCEMEQKHVFDGLRFGEKSQRNLLADHILNVNSTLLQKALQSIDTSSKRWNVTEEINALRARVSECNLSVSRECLSFDASKENMGDNFSFLQQGQNLFSEGKVSICLVLNDHENEEPEGENGVVSYLHALLDEEQRFIKEEDRACVPLVIVSPEHTIEALQKLFQDNDHFGFESEKIWILKEETLPVVCSSPEEPKKHKILMKSPWEILESPVGSGGVLSILASHGITDSLSTLGINYLQVHSIETKPQPSQHYINPMLVGFVSARGAEIGIQVTEESELKNLEMTFSMKFLKRLKGKIEFEAVMKMNSHVQNVEKEWVESVPSEPNSFEFRSDIYRVLSECSSSAKICLMNITV
;
A
#
# COMPACT_ATOMS: atom_id res chain seq x y z
N MET A 1 33.67 41.57 -16.97
CA MET A 1 35.08 41.50 -17.43
C MET A 1 35.58 40.06 -17.30
N LEU A 2 36.42 39.62 -18.23
CA LEU A 2 37.30 38.43 -18.21
C LEU A 2 36.66 37.02 -18.19
N ARG A 3 37.42 36.07 -18.74
CA ARG A 3 37.02 34.73 -19.25
C ARG A 3 37.76 33.59 -18.50
N ALA A 4 37.30 32.36 -18.80
CA ALA A 4 38.08 31.11 -18.90
C ALA A 4 38.31 30.30 -17.59
N SER A 5 38.52 28.97 -17.60
CA SER A 5 38.61 27.99 -18.71
C SER A 5 38.36 26.55 -18.21
N LEU A 6 37.99 25.64 -19.13
CA LEU A 6 38.07 24.18 -18.94
C LEU A 6 39.52 23.71 -18.88
N LEU A 7 39.82 22.70 -18.06
CA LEU A 7 40.94 21.78 -18.28
C LEU A 7 40.55 20.34 -17.85
N CYS A 8 40.78 19.39 -18.74
CA CYS A 8 40.72 17.96 -18.46
C CYS A 8 42.08 17.48 -17.94
N SER A 9 42.09 16.39 -17.16
CA SER A 9 43.29 15.57 -16.99
C SER A 9 42.94 14.08 -16.99
N SER A 10 43.32 13.41 -18.07
CA SER A 10 43.32 11.96 -18.22
C SER A 10 44.63 11.37 -17.70
N THR A 11 44.57 10.26 -16.96
CA THR A 11 45.70 9.33 -16.80
C THR A 11 45.20 7.88 -16.91
N SER A 12 46.01 7.05 -17.56
CA SER A 12 45.60 5.75 -18.10
C SER A 12 46.75 4.75 -17.99
N ILE A 13 46.43 3.44 -17.91
CA ILE A 13 47.36 2.30 -18.12
C ILE A 13 48.33 2.13 -16.89
N THR A 14 48.66 0.94 -16.36
CA THR A 14 49.08 -0.35 -16.94
C THR A 14 48.55 -1.59 -16.22
N PHE A 15 48.36 -2.67 -16.99
CA PHE A 15 48.31 -4.07 -16.54
C PHE A 15 49.61 -4.77 -16.98
N THR A 16 50.22 -5.62 -16.16
CA THR A 16 51.20 -6.65 -16.59
C THR A 16 51.23 -7.86 -15.63
N PRO A 17 51.63 -9.08 -16.08
CA PRO A 17 51.13 -10.34 -15.49
C PRO A 17 52.19 -11.46 -15.22
N ILE A 18 51.67 -12.65 -14.87
CA ILE A 18 52.23 -14.03 -14.98
C ILE A 18 53.28 -14.53 -13.94
N GLN A 19 52.94 -15.64 -13.25
CA GLN A 19 53.61 -16.97 -13.16
C GLN A 19 53.33 -17.63 -11.79
N LEU A 20 52.53 -18.70 -11.70
CA LEU A 20 52.86 -20.12 -11.95
C LEU A 20 53.87 -20.72 -10.97
N PHE A 21 53.37 -21.51 -10.01
CA PHE A 21 54.07 -22.69 -9.47
C PHE A 21 53.05 -23.77 -9.04
N ASN A 22 53.45 -25.04 -9.19
CA ASN A 22 52.65 -26.25 -8.93
C ASN A 22 53.61 -27.32 -8.38
N PRO A 23 53.17 -28.23 -7.48
CA PRO A 23 53.49 -29.64 -7.71
C PRO A 23 52.42 -30.67 -7.25
N ASN A 24 52.00 -31.49 -8.22
CA ASN A 24 51.71 -32.94 -8.21
C ASN A 24 51.51 -33.71 -6.87
N SER A 25 50.44 -34.52 -6.82
CA SER A 25 50.59 -36.00 -6.87
C SER A 25 49.30 -36.75 -7.27
N SER A 26 49.44 -37.61 -8.29
CA SER A 26 48.83 -38.95 -8.56
C SER A 26 47.76 -39.49 -7.59
N HIS A 27 46.65 -40.14 -7.99
CA HIS A 27 46.35 -41.09 -9.11
C HIS A 27 44.79 -41.21 -9.26
N ARG A 28 44.10 -41.94 -10.18
CA ARG A 28 44.44 -42.91 -11.25
C ARG A 28 43.40 -42.85 -12.43
N PHE A 29 43.02 -43.98 -13.04
CA PHE A 29 42.08 -44.18 -14.18
C PHE A 29 41.25 -45.49 -13.96
N PRO A 30 40.08 -45.73 -14.60
CA PRO A 30 39.97 -46.02 -16.05
C PRO A 30 38.78 -45.39 -16.84
N ARG A 31 38.90 -45.45 -18.18
CA ARG A 31 37.93 -45.05 -19.21
C ARG A 31 36.96 -46.19 -19.57
N PHE A 32 35.87 -45.86 -20.27
CA PHE A 32 35.55 -46.52 -21.56
C PHE A 32 34.97 -45.51 -22.57
N GLU A 33 35.20 -45.77 -23.86
CA GLU A 33 34.81 -44.92 -25.00
C GLU A 33 33.58 -45.46 -25.74
N LEU A 34 33.03 -44.65 -26.67
CA LEU A 34 32.37 -44.96 -27.96
C LEU A 34 31.33 -43.85 -28.26
N SER A 35 31.08 -43.39 -29.49
CA SER A 35 31.87 -43.25 -30.73
C SER A 35 31.12 -42.29 -31.67
N ARG A 36 31.83 -41.59 -32.57
CA ARG A 36 31.22 -40.86 -33.71
C ARG A 36 31.27 -41.72 -34.98
N PRO A 37 30.49 -41.37 -36.01
CA PRO A 37 31.18 -41.07 -37.26
C PRO A 37 30.84 -39.68 -37.85
N VAL A 38 31.59 -39.32 -38.89
CA VAL A 38 31.64 -38.02 -39.56
C VAL A 38 31.33 -38.22 -41.04
N SER A 39 30.66 -37.25 -41.67
CA SER A 39 30.86 -36.97 -43.10
C SER A 39 30.67 -35.46 -43.37
N ALA A 40 31.30 -34.96 -44.43
CA ALA A 40 31.41 -33.53 -44.74
C ALA A 40 31.49 -33.30 -46.28
N LEU A 41 31.50 -32.02 -46.67
CA LEU A 41 31.56 -31.48 -48.06
C LEU A 41 30.24 -31.57 -48.85
N SER A 42 29.88 -30.63 -49.75
CA SER A 42 30.59 -29.44 -50.28
C SER A 42 29.62 -28.27 -50.61
N ARG A 43 30.16 -27.11 -51.06
CA ARG A 43 29.42 -25.92 -51.52
C ARG A 43 29.04 -26.00 -53.01
N THR A 44 27.83 -25.57 -53.37
CA THR A 44 27.52 -24.82 -54.62
C THR A 44 26.28 -23.94 -54.46
N LYS A 45 26.16 -22.90 -55.29
CA LYS A 45 25.02 -21.95 -55.31
C LYS A 45 23.85 -22.50 -56.14
N CYS A 46 22.60 -22.15 -55.79
CA CYS A 46 21.51 -22.02 -56.78
C CYS A 46 20.43 -21.02 -56.32
N HIS A 47 19.56 -20.64 -57.26
CA HIS A 47 18.68 -19.44 -57.24
C HIS A 47 17.24 -19.71 -56.76
N LEU A 48 16.53 -18.64 -56.37
CA LEU A 48 15.05 -18.42 -56.40
C LEU A 48 14.14 -19.50 -55.75
N SER A 49 13.27 -19.14 -54.80
CA SER A 49 12.06 -18.35 -55.12
C SER A 49 11.29 -17.96 -53.84
N LEU A 50 10.63 -16.79 -53.86
CA LEU A 50 9.64 -16.43 -52.83
C LEU A 50 8.32 -17.16 -53.10
N LEU A 51 7.83 -17.94 -52.13
CA LEU A 51 6.44 -18.38 -52.11
C LEU A 51 5.59 -17.37 -51.33
N ARG A 52 4.78 -16.61 -52.08
CA ARG A 52 3.74 -15.72 -51.58
C ARG A 52 2.62 -16.55 -50.93
N ALA A 53 2.58 -16.62 -49.60
CA ALA A 53 1.38 -17.07 -48.90
C ALA A 53 0.34 -15.94 -48.90
N ARG A 54 -0.84 -16.19 -49.48
CA ARG A 54 -1.99 -15.28 -49.43
C ARG A 54 -2.62 -15.30 -48.02
N GLY A 55 -2.17 -14.42 -47.15
CA GLY A 55 -2.96 -13.99 -45.98
C GLY A 55 -3.98 -12.95 -46.43
N LYS A 56 -5.27 -13.15 -46.12
CA LYS A 56 -6.27 -12.09 -46.31
C LYS A 56 -6.02 -11.00 -45.27
N SER A 57 -5.67 -9.80 -45.73
CA SER A 57 -5.73 -8.62 -44.86
C SER A 57 -7.21 -8.32 -44.59
N SER A 58 -7.65 -8.50 -43.35
CA SER A 58 -8.85 -7.82 -42.87
C SER A 58 -8.52 -6.34 -42.85
N PHE A 59 -9.14 -5.57 -43.74
CA PHE A 59 -9.09 -4.12 -43.68
C PHE A 59 -9.73 -3.69 -42.36
N LEU A 60 -8.94 -3.08 -41.48
CA LEU A 60 -9.50 -2.27 -40.41
C LEU A 60 -9.99 -0.99 -41.09
N THR A 61 -11.31 -0.82 -41.11
CA THR A 61 -11.94 0.48 -41.40
C THR A 61 -11.36 1.48 -40.42
N ARG A 62 -10.67 2.49 -40.93
CA ARG A 62 -9.98 3.50 -40.14
C ARG A 62 -10.77 4.79 -40.27
N SER A 63 -11.34 5.26 -39.18
CA SER A 63 -11.87 6.62 -39.10
C SER A 63 -10.71 7.62 -39.14
N THR A 64 -10.83 8.65 -39.97
CA THR A 64 -9.84 9.74 -40.08
C THR A 64 -10.52 11.08 -40.22
N ALA A 65 -9.89 12.10 -39.64
CA ALA A 65 -10.31 13.49 -39.74
C ALA A 65 -9.52 14.21 -40.84
N THR A 66 -10.21 14.88 -41.79
CA THR A 66 -9.59 15.66 -42.88
C THR A 66 -9.67 17.15 -42.62
N ASP A 67 -8.60 17.87 -42.96
CA ASP A 67 -8.40 19.30 -42.65
C ASP A 67 -8.50 20.19 -43.90
N GLU A 68 -9.38 21.20 -43.82
CA GLU A 68 -9.33 22.39 -44.69
C GLU A 68 -9.44 23.65 -43.79
N ALA A 69 -9.00 24.83 -44.25
CA ALA A 69 -9.11 26.12 -43.54
C ALA A 69 -10.11 27.06 -44.24
N VAL A 70 -10.94 27.82 -43.50
CA VAL A 70 -11.99 28.71 -44.07
C VAL A 70 -11.83 30.11 -43.48
N GLU A 71 -11.98 31.11 -44.35
CA GLU A 71 -12.02 32.51 -43.96
C GLU A 71 -13.35 33.14 -44.40
N THR A 72 -14.10 33.67 -43.44
CA THR A 72 -15.31 34.43 -43.71
C THR A 72 -14.96 35.86 -44.10
N SER A 73 -15.00 36.16 -45.40
CA SER A 73 -14.76 37.52 -45.90
C SER A 73 -15.97 38.43 -45.63
N SER A 74 -15.76 39.48 -44.84
CA SER A 74 -16.82 40.36 -44.35
C SER A 74 -17.27 41.43 -45.35
N ASN A 75 -17.64 41.03 -46.58
CA ASN A 75 -18.54 41.84 -47.44
C ASN A 75 -19.21 41.15 -48.65
N SER A 76 -19.11 39.83 -48.81
CA SER A 76 -19.80 39.08 -49.86
C SER A 76 -20.20 37.70 -49.33
N GLY A 77 -21.46 37.31 -49.54
CA GLY A 77 -22.05 36.09 -48.96
C GLY A 77 -21.61 34.80 -49.65
N LEU A 78 -20.29 34.57 -49.72
CA LEU A 78 -19.65 33.34 -50.20
C LEU A 78 -18.67 32.89 -49.10
N ASP A 79 -18.87 31.69 -48.58
CA ASP A 79 -17.90 31.06 -47.67
C ASP A 79 -16.77 30.45 -48.50
N LEU A 80 -15.53 30.84 -48.19
CA LEU A 80 -14.35 30.52 -49.00
C LEU A 80 -13.32 29.71 -48.18
N VAL A 81 -12.86 28.62 -48.80
CA VAL A 81 -11.90 27.65 -48.26
C VAL A 81 -10.50 27.92 -48.80
N GLU A 82 -9.49 28.09 -47.95
CA GLU A 82 -8.08 28.12 -48.35
C GLU A 82 -7.61 26.73 -48.79
N VAL A 83 -7.33 26.56 -50.09
CA VAL A 83 -6.93 25.27 -50.68
C VAL A 83 -5.44 25.20 -51.04
N GLY A 84 -4.72 26.32 -51.13
CA GLY A 84 -3.27 26.28 -51.38
C GLY A 84 -2.59 27.65 -51.51
N PHE A 85 -1.27 27.66 -51.44
CA PHE A 85 -0.45 28.89 -51.46
C PHE A 85 0.40 29.00 -52.73
N LEU A 86 0.35 30.16 -53.40
CA LEU A 86 1.13 30.45 -54.61
C LEU A 86 2.60 30.62 -54.24
N SER A 87 3.42 29.59 -54.53
CA SER A 87 4.81 29.49 -54.07
C SER A 87 5.86 29.98 -55.07
N GLY A 88 5.50 30.15 -56.34
CA GLY A 88 6.40 30.63 -57.39
C GLY A 88 5.79 30.53 -58.79
N VAL A 89 6.59 30.85 -59.80
CA VAL A 89 6.21 30.79 -61.22
C VAL A 89 6.84 29.56 -61.90
N HIS A 90 6.22 29.07 -62.97
CA HIS A 90 6.72 27.93 -63.77
C HIS A 90 6.70 28.28 -65.27
N GLY A 91 7.76 27.90 -65.98
CA GLY A 91 7.89 28.14 -67.42
C GLY A 91 7.90 29.63 -67.83
N LEU A 92 7.57 29.87 -69.11
CA LEU A 92 7.49 31.21 -69.72
C LEU A 92 6.08 31.59 -70.20
N GLN A 93 5.06 30.79 -69.87
CA GLN A 93 3.68 30.90 -70.38
C GLN A 93 2.64 31.19 -69.27
N GLY A 94 3.09 31.86 -68.20
CA GLY A 94 2.23 32.24 -67.07
C GLY A 94 1.76 31.07 -66.18
N GLU A 95 2.46 29.94 -66.16
CA GLU A 95 2.10 28.85 -65.25
C GLU A 95 2.54 29.17 -63.80
N ILE A 96 1.77 28.76 -62.81
CA ILE A 96 1.97 29.08 -61.38
C ILE A 96 2.23 27.79 -60.59
N CYS A 97 3.21 27.81 -59.69
CA CYS A 97 3.52 26.70 -58.78
C CYS A 97 2.85 26.89 -57.41
N ILE A 98 1.81 26.11 -57.11
CA ILE A 98 1.04 26.16 -55.86
C ILE A 98 1.41 25.00 -54.93
N LYS A 99 1.57 25.29 -53.64
CA LYS A 99 1.65 24.28 -52.59
C LYS A 99 0.24 23.96 -52.08
N PRO A 100 -0.18 22.69 -52.06
CA PRO A 100 -1.50 22.32 -51.52
C PRO A 100 -1.61 22.66 -50.03
N ASN A 101 -2.80 23.09 -49.63
CA ASN A 101 -3.25 23.24 -48.25
C ASN A 101 -4.67 22.64 -48.10
N THR A 102 -4.84 21.47 -48.70
CA THR A 102 -6.07 20.66 -48.78
C THR A 102 -5.64 19.21 -48.94
N ASP A 103 -6.40 18.29 -48.35
CA ASP A 103 -6.21 16.85 -48.52
C ASP A 103 -6.65 16.34 -49.91
N PHE A 104 -7.37 17.17 -50.69
CA PHE A 104 -7.95 16.81 -52.00
C PHE A 104 -7.34 17.59 -53.19
N PRO A 105 -6.00 17.70 -53.32
CA PRO A 105 -5.40 18.58 -54.32
C PRO A 105 -5.71 18.16 -55.75
N ASP A 106 -5.78 16.86 -56.05
CA ASP A 106 -6.14 16.35 -57.37
C ASP A 106 -7.55 16.79 -57.80
N LEU A 107 -8.53 16.79 -56.88
CA LEU A 107 -9.89 17.24 -57.16
C LEU A 107 -9.98 18.76 -57.31
N ARG A 108 -9.33 19.52 -56.40
CA ARG A 108 -9.36 20.99 -56.36
C ARG A 108 -8.61 21.63 -57.52
N PHE A 109 -7.53 21.01 -58.00
CA PHE A 109 -6.59 21.60 -58.95
C PHE A 109 -6.61 21.03 -60.36
N SER A 110 -7.03 19.77 -60.56
CA SER A 110 -7.11 19.21 -61.92
C SER A 110 -8.38 19.64 -62.69
N LYS A 111 -9.45 20.01 -61.96
CA LYS A 111 -10.74 20.43 -62.54
C LYS A 111 -10.71 21.93 -62.88
N PRO A 112 -10.90 22.33 -64.15
CA PRO A 112 -11.08 23.73 -64.52
C PRO A 112 -12.32 24.35 -63.86
N GLY A 113 -12.29 25.65 -63.57
CA GLY A 113 -13.42 26.35 -62.94
C GLY A 113 -13.06 27.66 -62.23
N ARG A 114 -14.07 28.33 -61.67
CA ARG A 114 -13.88 29.57 -60.89
C ARG A 114 -13.16 29.28 -59.58
N ARG A 115 -12.24 30.16 -59.21
CA ARG A 115 -11.48 30.19 -57.95
C ARG A 115 -11.27 31.65 -57.54
N TRP A 116 -10.75 31.89 -56.35
CA TRP A 116 -10.43 33.24 -55.90
C TRP A 116 -8.98 33.31 -55.42
N LEU A 117 -8.30 34.43 -55.68
CA LEU A 117 -6.97 34.71 -55.15
C LEU A 117 -7.06 35.78 -54.06
N LYS A 118 -6.64 35.42 -52.84
CA LYS A 118 -6.46 36.35 -51.74
C LYS A 118 -5.05 36.93 -51.78
N GLN A 119 -4.93 38.24 -51.91
CA GLN A 119 -3.68 38.99 -51.80
C GLN A 119 -3.73 40.01 -50.67
N GLN A 120 -2.69 40.04 -49.84
CA GLN A 120 -2.55 41.06 -48.80
C GLN A 120 -1.81 42.29 -49.36
N LEU A 121 -2.54 43.38 -49.62
CA LEU A 121 -2.02 44.62 -50.20
C LEU A 121 -2.23 45.78 -49.22
N LEU A 122 -1.15 46.45 -48.82
CA LEU A 122 -1.16 47.58 -47.86
C LEU A 122 -1.88 47.28 -46.52
N GLY A 123 -1.90 46.01 -46.10
CA GLY A 123 -2.57 45.57 -44.87
C GLY A 123 -4.08 45.32 -45.00
N GLN A 124 -4.62 45.34 -46.22
CA GLN A 124 -5.99 44.90 -46.53
C GLN A 124 -5.96 43.67 -47.42
N ASP A 125 -6.92 42.77 -47.21
CA ASP A 125 -7.08 41.57 -48.03
C ASP A 125 -7.94 41.90 -49.25
N LYS A 126 -7.36 41.72 -50.44
CA LYS A 126 -8.05 41.83 -51.73
C LYS A 126 -8.29 40.43 -52.27
N ILE A 127 -9.55 40.13 -52.57
CA ILE A 127 -9.97 38.85 -53.14
C ILE A 127 -10.39 39.11 -54.58
N ASP A 128 -9.67 38.51 -55.53
CA ASP A 128 -9.96 38.61 -56.97
C ASP A 128 -10.43 37.25 -57.53
N GLU A 129 -11.48 37.26 -58.35
CA GLU A 129 -11.96 36.07 -59.06
C GLU A 129 -11.02 35.71 -60.22
N VAL A 130 -10.66 34.43 -60.33
CA VAL A 130 -9.85 33.87 -61.42
C VAL A 130 -10.45 32.57 -61.94
N GLU A 131 -10.27 32.28 -63.22
CA GLU A 131 -10.70 31.02 -63.83
C GLU A 131 -9.50 30.10 -64.04
N LEU A 132 -9.49 28.96 -63.34
CA LEU A 132 -8.52 27.89 -63.52
C LEU A 132 -8.81 27.16 -64.83
N VAL A 133 -7.84 27.10 -65.74
CA VAL A 133 -7.95 26.52 -67.09
C VAL A 133 -7.34 25.12 -67.14
N GLU A 134 -6.19 24.92 -66.50
CA GLU A 134 -5.47 23.64 -66.44
C GLU A 134 -4.72 23.55 -65.11
N GLY A 135 -4.62 22.35 -64.54
CA GLY A 135 -3.76 22.08 -63.41
C GLY A 135 -3.19 20.66 -63.45
N ARG A 136 -1.92 20.52 -63.09
CA ARG A 136 -1.19 19.24 -63.11
C ARG A 136 -0.23 19.11 -61.92
N PRO A 137 0.01 17.90 -61.39
CA PRO A 137 0.99 17.71 -60.32
C PRO A 137 2.42 17.97 -60.82
N HIS A 138 3.26 18.61 -60.01
CA HIS A 138 4.66 18.86 -60.35
C HIS A 138 5.48 17.56 -60.19
N PRO A 139 6.14 17.03 -61.24
CA PRO A 139 6.71 15.67 -61.21
C PRO A 139 7.87 15.47 -60.24
N ALA A 140 8.47 16.55 -59.72
CA ALA A 140 9.63 16.50 -58.81
C ALA A 140 9.42 17.23 -57.46
N GLN A 141 8.22 17.75 -57.17
CA GLN A 141 7.96 18.53 -55.94
C GLN A 141 6.55 18.25 -55.42
N LYS A 142 6.32 18.41 -54.12
CA LYS A 142 4.96 18.39 -53.52
C LYS A 142 4.23 19.71 -53.80
N SER A 143 3.99 19.99 -55.07
CA SER A 143 3.33 21.20 -55.56
C SER A 143 2.60 20.92 -56.87
N TRP A 144 1.76 21.86 -57.28
CA TRP A 144 0.90 21.78 -58.46
C TRP A 144 1.22 22.94 -59.40
N ILE A 145 1.21 22.67 -60.70
CA ILE A 145 1.40 23.66 -61.75
C ILE A 145 0.02 24.00 -62.30
N LEU A 146 -0.45 25.23 -62.07
CA LEU A 146 -1.76 25.71 -62.52
C LEU A 146 -1.61 26.78 -63.61
N LYS A 147 -2.58 26.86 -64.52
CA LYS A 147 -2.74 27.95 -65.49
C LYS A 147 -4.12 28.59 -65.35
N PHE A 148 -4.14 29.91 -65.20
CA PHE A 148 -5.36 30.72 -65.09
C PHE A 148 -5.65 31.48 -66.38
N ARG A 149 -6.93 31.75 -66.67
CA ARG A 149 -7.35 32.50 -67.86
C ARG A 149 -6.87 33.95 -67.78
N GLY A 150 -6.17 34.42 -68.82
CA GLY A 150 -5.73 35.80 -68.94
C GLY A 150 -4.40 36.13 -68.23
N LEU A 151 -3.79 35.16 -67.56
CA LEU A 151 -2.47 35.28 -66.92
C LEU A 151 -1.43 34.51 -67.73
N ASP A 152 -1.16 34.96 -68.96
CA ASP A 152 -0.23 34.31 -69.90
C ASP A 152 1.22 34.83 -69.81
N ASP A 153 1.46 35.91 -69.05
CA ASP A 153 2.77 36.57 -68.89
C ASP A 153 3.40 36.30 -67.51
N VAL A 154 4.72 36.05 -67.51
CA VAL A 154 5.49 35.71 -66.31
C VAL A 154 5.54 36.88 -65.33
N ASP A 155 5.67 38.12 -65.81
CA ASP A 155 5.79 39.29 -64.94
C ASP A 155 4.48 39.68 -64.25
N GLN A 156 3.33 39.32 -64.85
CA GLN A 156 2.01 39.41 -64.20
C GLN A 156 1.88 38.36 -63.09
N VAL A 157 2.16 37.09 -63.42
CA VAL A 157 2.08 35.96 -62.49
C VAL A 157 3.06 36.10 -61.32
N ARG A 158 4.21 36.72 -61.53
CA ARG A 158 5.20 37.00 -60.48
C ARG A 158 4.68 37.93 -59.38
N GLN A 159 3.73 38.81 -59.69
CA GLN A 159 3.07 39.69 -58.71
C GLN A 159 2.03 38.95 -57.85
N LEU A 160 1.65 37.73 -58.25
CA LEU A 160 0.69 36.88 -57.53
C LEU A 160 1.38 35.86 -56.60
N VAL A 161 2.71 35.77 -56.63
CA VAL A 161 3.47 34.88 -55.73
C VAL A 161 3.32 35.37 -54.28
N GLY A 162 2.89 34.48 -53.39
CA GLY A 162 2.52 34.78 -52.02
C GLY A 162 1.00 34.94 -51.79
N ALA A 163 0.17 34.89 -52.83
CA ALA A 163 -1.28 34.84 -52.68
C ALA A 163 -1.77 33.46 -52.17
N THR A 164 -2.93 33.44 -51.51
CA THR A 164 -3.65 32.20 -51.20
C THR A 164 -4.72 31.94 -52.26
N LEU A 165 -4.81 30.70 -52.75
CA LEU A 165 -5.88 30.22 -53.61
C LEU A 165 -7.05 29.73 -52.74
N LEU A 166 -8.23 30.26 -53.01
CA LEU A 166 -9.49 29.97 -52.36
C LEU A 166 -10.43 29.21 -53.30
N ALA A 167 -11.25 28.32 -52.73
CA ALA A 167 -12.37 27.63 -53.37
C ALA A 167 -13.69 27.93 -52.63
N GLU A 168 -14.83 27.68 -53.28
CA GLU A 168 -16.17 27.86 -52.72
C GLU A 168 -16.51 26.68 -51.78
N ASP A 169 -17.08 26.94 -50.59
CA ASP A 169 -17.38 25.88 -49.60
C ASP A 169 -18.46 24.89 -50.10
N ASP A 170 -19.32 25.30 -51.03
CA ASP A 170 -20.31 24.44 -51.69
C ASP A 170 -19.68 23.35 -52.61
N ASP A 171 -18.40 23.45 -52.96
CA ASP A 171 -17.66 22.44 -53.76
C ASP A 171 -17.02 21.35 -52.87
N ARG A 172 -17.47 21.17 -51.62
CA ARG A 172 -16.98 20.10 -50.71
C ARG A 172 -17.08 18.71 -51.39
N PRO A 173 -15.97 17.95 -51.49
CA PRO A 173 -16.02 16.55 -51.89
C PRO A 173 -16.90 15.71 -50.96
N GLU A 174 -17.64 14.76 -51.54
CA GLU A 174 -18.22 13.65 -50.78
C GLU A 174 -17.07 12.76 -50.26
N LEU A 175 -17.08 12.47 -48.96
CA LEU A 175 -16.08 11.64 -48.28
C LEU A 175 -16.48 10.15 -48.33
N ASP A 176 -15.50 9.24 -48.24
CA ASP A 176 -15.75 7.80 -48.14
C ASP A 176 -16.33 7.42 -46.75
N GLU A 177 -17.00 6.26 -46.67
CA GLU A 177 -17.60 5.79 -45.40
C GLU A 177 -16.55 5.64 -44.27
N GLY A 178 -16.67 6.49 -43.25
CA GLY A 178 -15.77 6.53 -42.08
C GLY A 178 -14.78 7.69 -42.09
N GLU A 179 -14.68 8.45 -43.19
CA GLU A 179 -13.94 9.72 -43.22
C GLU A 179 -14.85 10.88 -42.80
N PHE A 180 -14.29 11.84 -42.04
CA PHE A 180 -15.03 12.97 -41.50
C PHE A 180 -14.19 14.26 -41.62
N TYR A 181 -14.82 15.42 -41.83
CA TYR A 181 -14.11 16.69 -41.70
C TYR A 181 -13.83 17.00 -40.23
N SER A 182 -12.58 17.36 -39.88
CA SER A 182 -12.17 17.66 -38.49
C SER A 182 -13.07 18.70 -37.81
N ARG A 183 -13.57 19.67 -38.58
CA ARG A 183 -14.44 20.76 -38.13
C ARG A 183 -15.83 20.28 -37.70
N ASP A 184 -16.39 19.30 -38.42
CA ASP A 184 -17.75 18.82 -38.16
C ASP A 184 -17.76 17.97 -36.87
N LEU A 185 -16.61 17.38 -36.53
CA LEU A 185 -16.36 16.68 -35.27
C LEU A 185 -16.14 17.61 -34.06
N VAL A 186 -15.64 18.84 -34.27
CA VAL A 186 -15.45 19.82 -33.19
C VAL A 186 -16.82 20.35 -32.70
N GLY A 187 -17.02 20.33 -31.39
CA GLY A 187 -18.28 20.69 -30.76
C GLY A 187 -19.31 19.56 -30.66
N MET A 188 -19.00 18.34 -31.13
CA MET A 188 -19.87 17.17 -30.91
C MET A 188 -19.89 16.75 -29.43
N ARG A 189 -21.04 16.26 -28.97
CA ARG A 189 -21.20 15.63 -27.65
C ARG A 189 -20.61 14.22 -27.67
N VAL A 190 -19.87 13.87 -26.64
CA VAL A 190 -19.22 12.55 -26.48
C VAL A 190 -19.97 11.77 -25.41
N LEU A 191 -20.55 10.62 -25.76
CA LEU A 191 -21.36 9.79 -24.87
C LEU A 191 -20.78 8.37 -24.74
N LEU A 192 -20.94 7.75 -23.58
CA LEU A 192 -20.50 6.37 -23.36
C LEU A 192 -21.51 5.38 -23.98
N LYS A 193 -21.07 4.46 -24.85
CA LYS A 193 -21.96 3.52 -25.55
C LYS A 193 -22.70 2.55 -24.63
N GLU A 194 -22.08 2.17 -23.51
CA GLU A 194 -22.66 1.23 -22.53
C GLU A 194 -23.78 1.83 -21.67
N THR A 195 -23.70 3.13 -21.34
CA THR A 195 -24.58 3.77 -20.35
C THR A 195 -25.41 4.93 -20.90
N GLY A 196 -25.07 5.44 -22.09
CA GLY A 196 -25.64 6.68 -22.64
C GLY A 196 -25.21 7.94 -21.88
N GLN A 197 -24.27 7.84 -20.93
CA GLN A 197 -23.83 8.97 -20.12
C GLN A 197 -23.01 9.96 -20.95
N LEU A 198 -23.29 11.27 -20.81
CA LEU A 198 -22.48 12.33 -21.37
C LEU A 198 -21.11 12.36 -20.69
N VAL A 199 -20.05 12.20 -21.47
CA VAL A 199 -18.64 12.28 -21.03
C VAL A 199 -18.14 13.71 -21.17
N GLY A 200 -18.51 14.40 -22.26
CA GLY A 200 -18.02 15.74 -22.52
C GLY A 200 -18.34 16.26 -23.93
N THR A 201 -17.60 17.28 -24.37
CA THR A 201 -17.70 17.88 -25.71
C THR A 201 -16.34 17.92 -26.38
N VAL A 202 -16.25 17.61 -27.68
CA VAL A 202 -14.99 17.70 -28.45
C VAL A 202 -14.56 19.17 -28.56
N ALA A 203 -13.41 19.50 -28.00
CA ALA A 203 -12.87 20.86 -28.00
C ALA A 203 -11.87 21.11 -29.14
N ASN A 204 -11.10 20.09 -29.55
CA ASN A 204 -10.22 20.15 -30.72
C ASN A 204 -9.83 18.74 -31.20
N ILE A 205 -9.23 18.64 -32.39
CA ILE A 205 -8.62 17.42 -32.94
C ILE A 205 -7.15 17.70 -33.26
N PHE A 206 -6.30 16.68 -33.14
CA PHE A 206 -4.87 16.77 -33.45
C PHE A 206 -4.40 15.55 -34.23
N ASP A 207 -3.86 15.75 -35.43
CA ASP A 207 -3.08 14.73 -36.15
C ASP A 207 -1.78 14.46 -35.38
N ASN A 208 -1.49 13.18 -35.15
CA ASN A 208 -0.29 12.68 -34.48
C ASN A 208 0.59 11.82 -35.44
N GLY A 209 0.38 11.93 -36.74
CA GLY A 209 1.03 11.16 -37.81
C GLY A 209 0.73 9.66 -37.79
N GLY A 210 -0.23 9.23 -36.96
CA GLY A 210 -0.53 7.83 -36.65
C GLY A 210 -2.03 7.58 -36.66
N ASN A 211 -2.72 8.06 -35.62
CA ASN A 211 -4.17 8.19 -35.52
C ASN A 211 -4.49 9.58 -34.97
N ASP A 212 -5.66 10.12 -35.30
CA ASP A 212 -6.09 11.44 -34.84
C ASP A 212 -6.49 11.37 -33.36
N LEU A 213 -6.27 12.45 -32.61
CA LEU A 213 -6.57 12.53 -31.19
C LEU A 213 -7.65 13.57 -30.92
N LEU A 214 -8.83 13.12 -30.47
CA LEU A 214 -9.86 13.99 -29.94
C LEU A 214 -9.43 14.55 -28.58
N HIS A 215 -9.57 15.85 -28.41
CA HIS A 215 -9.35 16.54 -27.16
C HIS A 215 -10.72 16.92 -26.58
N VAL A 216 -11.20 16.17 -25.60
CA VAL A 216 -12.57 16.24 -25.06
C VAL A 216 -12.58 17.00 -23.73
N LEU A 217 -13.42 18.03 -23.65
CA LEU A 217 -13.70 18.77 -22.42
C LEU A 217 -14.75 17.98 -21.61
N LEU A 218 -14.36 17.45 -20.45
CA LEU A 218 -15.26 16.68 -19.59
C LEU A 218 -16.36 17.56 -18.99
N ASP A 219 -17.57 17.02 -18.91
CA ASP A 219 -18.69 17.67 -18.24
C ASP A 219 -18.66 17.48 -16.71
N SER A 220 -19.20 18.47 -16.02
CA SER A 220 -19.27 18.64 -14.56
C SER A 220 -19.99 17.49 -13.85
N SER A 221 -20.87 16.78 -14.55
CA SER A 221 -21.70 15.70 -14.03
C SER A 221 -20.93 14.39 -13.77
N MET A 222 -19.67 14.29 -14.21
CA MET A 222 -18.81 13.14 -13.97
C MET A 222 -18.05 13.29 -12.64
N GLU A 223 -18.76 13.14 -11.51
CA GLU A 223 -18.18 13.15 -10.16
C GLU A 223 -17.25 11.95 -9.94
N VAL A 224 -15.96 12.10 -10.27
CA VAL A 224 -14.92 11.20 -9.77
C VAL A 224 -14.58 11.63 -8.34
N CYS A 225 -14.77 10.74 -7.37
CA CYS A 225 -14.60 10.98 -5.94
C CYS A 225 -13.18 11.49 -5.57
N ASN A 226 -12.94 12.81 -5.62
CA ASN A 226 -11.78 13.49 -5.00
C ASN A 226 -11.91 15.03 -5.00
N GLY A 227 -12.86 15.57 -4.23
CA GLY A 227 -12.71 16.80 -3.42
C GLY A 227 -12.26 18.14 -4.04
N SER A 228 -12.11 18.29 -5.36
CA SER A 228 -11.69 19.55 -6.00
C SER A 228 -12.57 19.89 -7.20
N ALA A 229 -13.60 20.69 -6.96
CA ALA A 229 -14.50 21.18 -7.99
C ALA A 229 -13.82 22.25 -8.87
N LYS A 230 -13.28 21.82 -10.02
CA LYS A 230 -13.01 22.70 -11.17
C LYS A 230 -13.46 22.05 -12.47
N THR A 231 -14.46 22.69 -13.07
CA THR A 231 -14.88 22.52 -14.45
C THR A 231 -13.72 22.81 -15.41
N ASN A 232 -13.72 22.16 -16.58
CA ASN A 232 -12.67 22.17 -17.61
C ASN A 232 -11.49 21.20 -17.38
N GLN A 233 -11.81 19.94 -17.06
CA GLN A 233 -10.85 18.84 -17.25
C GLN A 233 -10.84 18.41 -18.73
N LEU A 234 -9.66 18.04 -19.24
CA LEU A 234 -9.45 17.70 -20.66
C LEU A 234 -8.87 16.30 -20.79
N VAL A 235 -9.47 15.47 -21.64
CA VAL A 235 -9.09 14.09 -21.90
C VAL A 235 -8.73 13.92 -23.38
N TRP A 236 -7.75 13.04 -23.64
CA TRP A 236 -7.30 12.68 -24.98
C TRP A 236 -7.85 11.31 -25.34
N ILE A 237 -8.63 11.24 -26.43
CA ILE A 237 -9.29 10.01 -26.91
C ILE A 237 -8.84 9.75 -28.35
N PRO A 238 -8.19 8.62 -28.67
CA PRO A 238 -7.84 8.30 -30.05
C PRO A 238 -9.10 8.10 -30.90
N PHE A 239 -9.19 8.81 -32.02
CA PHE A 239 -10.25 8.68 -33.00
C PHE A 239 -9.99 7.45 -33.88
N VAL A 240 -10.50 6.32 -33.45
CA VAL A 240 -10.46 5.04 -34.16
C VAL A 240 -11.78 4.32 -33.94
N ASP A 241 -12.29 3.62 -34.95
CA ASP A 241 -13.54 2.83 -34.92
C ASP A 241 -13.68 1.96 -33.65
N ALA A 242 -12.60 1.30 -33.21
CA ALA A 242 -12.61 0.48 -31.99
C ALA A 242 -12.88 1.24 -30.67
N ILE A 243 -12.73 2.58 -30.66
CA ILE A 243 -12.96 3.46 -29.50
C ILE A 243 -14.13 4.40 -29.75
N VAL A 244 -14.35 4.84 -31.00
CA VAL A 244 -15.42 5.77 -31.43
C VAL A 244 -16.20 5.14 -32.59
N PRO A 245 -17.00 4.07 -32.35
CA PRO A 245 -17.64 3.29 -33.41
C PRO A 245 -18.84 3.98 -34.08
N ASP A 246 -19.52 4.92 -33.42
CA ASP A 246 -20.71 5.58 -33.96
C ASP A 246 -20.57 7.11 -33.87
N VAL A 247 -20.74 7.79 -35.00
CA VAL A 247 -20.65 9.25 -35.16
C VAL A 247 -21.88 9.73 -35.92
N ASP A 248 -22.74 10.50 -35.26
CA ASP A 248 -23.99 11.06 -35.81
C ASP A 248 -23.82 12.58 -36.01
N LEU A 249 -23.59 12.97 -37.28
CA LEU A 249 -23.42 14.36 -37.68
C LEU A 249 -24.71 15.18 -37.62
N GLU A 250 -25.88 14.56 -37.79
CA GLU A 250 -27.18 15.26 -37.72
C GLU A 250 -27.49 15.70 -36.29
N ARG A 251 -27.23 14.83 -35.31
CA ARG A 251 -27.46 15.09 -33.87
C ARG A 251 -26.30 15.77 -33.17
N LYS A 252 -25.13 15.78 -33.81
CA LYS A 252 -23.83 16.19 -33.25
C LYS A 252 -23.45 15.36 -32.01
N GLU A 253 -23.56 14.04 -32.14
CA GLU A 253 -23.28 13.06 -31.07
C GLU A 253 -22.29 12.00 -31.56
N MET A 254 -21.34 11.61 -30.70
CA MET A 254 -20.48 10.45 -30.93
C MET A 254 -20.49 9.53 -29.71
N TYR A 255 -20.53 8.23 -29.98
CA TYR A 255 -20.58 7.18 -28.96
C TYR A 255 -19.21 6.52 -28.84
N ILE A 256 -18.70 6.43 -27.61
CA ILE A 256 -17.38 5.88 -27.32
C ILE A 256 -17.42 4.61 -26.48
N THR A 257 -16.48 3.71 -26.75
CA THR A 257 -16.24 2.46 -26.01
C THR A 257 -14.79 2.46 -25.47
N PRO A 258 -14.46 3.33 -24.50
CA PRO A 258 -13.08 3.49 -24.03
C PRO A 258 -12.62 2.28 -23.20
N PRO A 259 -11.38 1.79 -23.37
CA PRO A 259 -10.78 0.84 -22.45
C PRO A 259 -10.75 1.37 -21.01
N LYS A 260 -10.87 0.47 -20.03
CA LYS A 260 -10.85 0.81 -18.59
C LYS A 260 -9.62 1.67 -18.24
N GLY A 261 -9.87 2.77 -17.54
CA GLY A 261 -8.84 3.74 -17.14
C GLY A 261 -8.44 4.77 -18.20
N LEU A 262 -8.85 4.67 -19.48
CA LEU A 262 -8.44 5.64 -20.52
C LEU A 262 -8.79 7.09 -20.16
N LEU A 263 -9.99 7.31 -19.62
CA LEU A 263 -10.46 8.63 -19.17
C LEU A 263 -9.67 9.16 -17.96
N GLU A 264 -9.07 8.27 -17.17
CA GLU A 264 -8.31 8.60 -15.95
C GLU A 264 -6.83 8.90 -16.22
N VAL A 265 -6.23 8.40 -17.31
CA VAL A 265 -4.78 8.51 -17.62
C VAL A 265 -4.26 9.96 -17.55
N ASN A 266 -5.10 10.93 -17.90
CA ASN A 266 -4.74 12.35 -17.93
C ASN A 266 -5.31 13.17 -16.75
N MET A 267 -6.09 12.56 -15.85
CA MET A 267 -6.62 13.22 -14.67
C MET A 267 -5.50 13.54 -13.68
N ARG A 268 -5.11 14.81 -13.61
CA ARG A 268 -4.07 15.28 -12.69
C ARG A 268 -4.63 15.37 -11.27
N ALA A 269 -4.61 14.27 -10.54
CA ALA A 269 -5.06 14.18 -9.14
C ALA A 269 -4.26 15.02 -8.11
N ASP A 270 -3.41 15.95 -8.54
CA ASP A 270 -2.49 16.69 -7.66
C ASP A 270 -2.06 18.04 -8.27
N ASP A 271 -2.53 19.15 -7.71
CA ASP A 271 -2.14 20.51 -8.14
C ASP A 271 -0.69 20.90 -7.76
N ARG A 272 0.02 20.11 -6.93
CA ARG A 272 1.38 20.44 -6.46
C ARG A 272 2.37 20.50 -7.61
N SER A 273 3.24 21.51 -7.56
CA SER A 273 4.25 21.78 -8.58
C SER A 273 5.27 20.64 -8.70
N LYS A 274 5.90 20.52 -9.89
CA LYS A 274 7.01 19.57 -10.13
C LYS A 274 8.15 19.72 -9.11
N LYS A 275 8.35 20.91 -8.53
CA LYS A 275 9.36 21.18 -7.50
C LYS A 275 8.97 20.56 -6.15
N GLU A 276 7.71 20.72 -5.73
CA GLU A 276 7.20 20.18 -4.47
C GLU A 276 7.14 18.67 -4.48
N ARG A 277 6.67 18.05 -5.58
CA ARG A 277 6.67 16.58 -5.74
C ARG A 277 8.07 15.99 -5.56
N ARG A 278 9.07 16.55 -6.25
CA ARG A 278 10.49 16.17 -6.11
C ARG A 278 11.01 16.37 -4.67
N GLN A 279 10.58 17.42 -3.97
CA GLN A 279 10.95 17.64 -2.57
C GLN A 279 10.30 16.62 -1.62
N LEU A 280 9.04 16.24 -1.86
CA LEU A 280 8.33 15.21 -1.09
C LEU A 280 8.96 13.83 -1.31
N GLU A 281 9.18 13.42 -2.56
CA GLU A 281 9.92 12.18 -2.88
C GLU A 281 11.32 12.15 -2.22
N TRP A 282 12.03 13.28 -2.22
CA TRP A 282 13.35 13.39 -1.59
C TRP A 282 13.29 13.27 -0.06
N LYS A 283 12.29 13.90 0.58
CA LYS A 283 12.02 13.76 2.02
C LYS A 283 11.68 12.31 2.38
N GLU A 284 10.84 11.66 1.58
CA GLU A 284 10.43 10.26 1.75
C GLU A 284 11.62 9.30 1.58
N ARG A 285 12.39 9.44 0.49
CA ARG A 285 13.64 8.68 0.26
C ARG A 285 14.61 8.85 1.43
N LYS A 286 14.77 10.07 1.96
CA LYS A 286 15.59 10.31 3.17
C LYS A 286 15.03 9.67 4.43
N LYS A 287 13.70 9.67 4.64
CA LYS A 287 13.04 8.99 5.78
C LYS A 287 13.30 7.48 5.72
N GLN A 288 13.12 6.87 4.54
CA GLN A 288 13.37 5.44 4.29
C GLN A 288 14.85 5.08 4.46
N GLN A 289 15.77 5.88 3.90
CA GLN A 289 17.21 5.65 4.08
C GLN A 289 17.62 5.74 5.57
N LYS A 290 17.08 6.71 6.33
CA LYS A 290 17.32 6.80 7.78
C LYS A 290 16.81 5.57 8.54
N ARG A 291 15.59 5.09 8.23
CA ARG A 291 15.02 3.86 8.81
C ARG A 291 15.90 2.64 8.52
N LEU A 292 16.30 2.45 7.26
CA LEU A 292 17.18 1.34 6.85
C LEU A 292 18.55 1.38 7.55
N ILE A 293 19.12 2.58 7.78
CA ILE A 293 20.37 2.73 8.55
C ILE A 293 20.14 2.39 10.02
N ALA A 294 19.05 2.86 10.63
CA ALA A 294 18.72 2.57 12.03
C ALA A 294 18.46 1.06 12.26
N ALA A 295 17.69 0.41 11.38
CA ALA A 295 17.46 -1.04 11.41
C ALA A 295 18.78 -1.82 11.28
N LYS A 296 19.67 -1.42 10.36
CA LYS A 296 21.00 -2.03 10.21
C LYS A 296 21.89 -1.84 11.44
N LYS A 297 21.85 -0.67 12.08
CA LYS A 297 22.57 -0.41 13.33
C LYS A 297 22.07 -1.33 14.45
N LYS A 298 20.74 -1.44 14.62
CA LYS A 298 20.12 -2.29 15.64
C LYS A 298 20.44 -3.78 15.45
N LEU A 299 20.42 -4.29 14.20
CA LEU A 299 20.86 -5.65 13.90
C LEU A 299 22.35 -5.87 14.22
N CYS A 300 23.23 -4.88 13.96
CA CYS A 300 24.63 -4.96 14.39
C CYS A 300 24.77 -5.01 15.91
N GLU A 301 23.96 -4.25 16.65
CA GLU A 301 23.94 -4.22 18.13
C GLU A 301 23.41 -5.52 18.75
N MET A 302 22.57 -6.26 18.02
CA MET A 302 22.08 -7.59 18.41
C MET A 302 22.90 -8.75 17.83
N GLU A 303 23.96 -8.45 17.07
CA GLU A 303 24.81 -9.39 16.30
C GLU A 303 24.11 -10.18 15.17
N GLN A 304 22.87 -9.83 14.82
CA GLN A 304 21.98 -10.52 13.87
C GLN A 304 22.20 -10.10 12.40
N LYS A 305 23.45 -10.23 11.90
CA LYS A 305 23.84 -9.72 10.57
C LYS A 305 23.26 -10.49 9.38
N HIS A 306 22.79 -11.73 9.56
CA HIS A 306 22.20 -12.54 8.49
C HIS A 306 20.85 -11.98 8.00
N VAL A 307 20.11 -11.28 8.86
CA VAL A 307 18.86 -10.56 8.49
C VAL A 307 19.11 -9.46 7.44
N PHE A 308 20.37 -9.04 7.20
CA PHE A 308 20.71 -8.07 6.16
C PHE A 308 20.37 -8.50 4.74
N ASP A 309 20.28 -9.80 4.45
CA ASP A 309 20.00 -10.27 3.10
C ASP A 309 18.54 -10.00 2.70
N GLY A 310 17.59 -10.03 3.65
CA GLY A 310 16.23 -9.55 3.45
C GLY A 310 16.18 -8.06 3.07
N LEU A 311 17.02 -7.24 3.72
CA LEU A 311 17.16 -5.80 3.40
C LEU A 311 17.89 -5.51 2.08
N ARG A 312 18.47 -6.52 1.41
CA ARG A 312 19.18 -6.38 0.13
C ARG A 312 18.31 -6.69 -1.08
N PHE A 313 17.58 -7.81 -1.03
CA PHE A 313 16.96 -8.39 -2.22
C PHE A 313 15.46 -8.10 -2.41
N GLY A 314 14.80 -7.46 -1.43
CA GLY A 314 13.38 -7.15 -1.50
C GLY A 314 13.02 -5.87 -2.24
N GLU A 315 11.74 -5.72 -2.56
CA GLU A 315 11.15 -4.49 -3.10
C GLU A 315 11.25 -3.30 -2.12
N LYS A 316 10.86 -2.11 -2.55
CA LYS A 316 10.83 -0.91 -1.70
C LYS A 316 9.87 -1.08 -0.51
N SER A 317 8.70 -1.67 -0.74
CA SER A 317 7.68 -2.00 0.28
C SER A 317 8.23 -3.00 1.30
N GLN A 318 8.60 -4.19 0.84
CA GLN A 318 9.15 -5.30 1.64
C GLN A 318 10.33 -4.88 2.52
N ARG A 319 11.29 -4.12 1.98
CA ARG A 319 12.44 -3.64 2.78
C ARG A 319 12.07 -2.59 3.82
N ASN A 320 11.01 -1.80 3.60
CA ASN A 320 10.50 -0.88 4.61
C ASN A 320 9.76 -1.64 5.72
N LEU A 321 8.94 -2.64 5.36
CA LEU A 321 8.27 -3.52 6.33
C LEU A 321 9.29 -4.23 7.23
N LEU A 322 10.28 -4.92 6.64
CA LEU A 322 11.35 -5.56 7.41
C LEU A 322 12.11 -4.56 8.30
N ALA A 323 12.41 -3.36 7.79
CA ALA A 323 13.09 -2.33 8.57
C ALA A 323 12.25 -1.82 9.76
N ASP A 324 10.93 -1.66 9.57
CA ASP A 324 10.02 -1.25 10.64
C ASP A 324 9.84 -2.39 11.67
N HIS A 325 9.72 -3.66 11.25
CA HIS A 325 9.72 -4.83 12.15
C HIS A 325 11.00 -4.89 13.01
N ILE A 326 12.18 -4.81 12.38
CA ILE A 326 13.47 -4.76 13.09
C ILE A 326 13.50 -3.63 14.12
N LEU A 327 12.96 -2.45 13.76
CA LEU A 327 12.93 -1.29 14.66
C LEU A 327 11.96 -1.47 15.84
N ASN A 328 10.93 -2.30 15.71
CA ASN A 328 9.98 -2.62 16.77
C ASN A 328 10.50 -3.68 17.77
N VAL A 329 11.29 -4.67 17.35
CA VAL A 329 11.84 -5.74 18.23
C VAL A 329 12.40 -5.21 19.56
N ASN A 330 11.90 -5.67 20.70
CA ASN A 330 12.39 -5.23 22.01
C ASN A 330 13.76 -5.85 22.34
N SER A 331 14.85 -5.23 21.87
CA SER A 331 16.20 -5.77 21.99
C SER A 331 16.69 -5.96 23.42
N THR A 332 16.23 -5.12 24.35
CA THR A 332 16.58 -5.26 25.78
C THR A 332 15.88 -6.43 26.44
N LEU A 333 14.66 -6.74 26.00
CA LEU A 333 13.88 -7.86 26.49
C LEU A 333 14.38 -9.17 25.87
N LEU A 334 14.68 -9.17 24.57
CA LEU A 334 15.33 -10.29 23.87
C LEU A 334 16.67 -10.68 24.53
N GLN A 335 17.50 -9.71 24.91
CA GLN A 335 18.76 -9.99 25.63
C GLN A 335 18.56 -10.67 26.98
N LYS A 336 17.52 -10.30 27.75
CA LYS A 336 17.16 -11.00 28.99
C LYS A 336 16.63 -12.41 28.74
N ALA A 337 15.82 -12.57 27.69
CA ALA A 337 15.26 -13.85 27.31
C ALA A 337 16.37 -14.83 26.88
N LEU A 338 17.34 -14.38 26.08
CA LEU A 338 18.53 -15.15 25.72
C LEU A 338 19.34 -15.62 26.95
N GLN A 339 19.46 -14.80 28.00
CA GLN A 339 20.13 -15.19 29.25
C GLN A 339 19.40 -16.30 30.02
N SER A 340 18.08 -16.50 29.81
CA SER A 340 17.34 -17.60 30.43
C SER A 340 17.69 -18.98 29.85
N ILE A 341 18.24 -19.05 28.63
CA ILE A 341 18.72 -20.30 28.03
C ILE A 341 19.83 -20.91 28.90
N ASP A 342 20.86 -20.12 29.21
CA ASP A 342 21.98 -20.52 30.07
C ASP A 342 21.57 -20.74 31.53
N THR A 343 20.52 -20.05 32.00
CA THR A 343 20.09 -20.04 33.41
C THR A 343 19.05 -21.14 33.73
N SER A 344 18.58 -21.88 32.72
CA SER A 344 17.55 -22.93 32.83
C SER A 344 18.00 -24.12 33.70
N SER A 345 17.87 -23.99 35.02
CA SER A 345 18.24 -25.02 36.01
C SER A 345 17.22 -25.24 37.13
N LYS A 346 16.13 -24.47 37.17
CA LYS A 346 14.97 -24.72 38.05
C LYS A 346 13.70 -24.84 37.23
N ARG A 347 13.04 -25.99 37.34
CA ARG A 347 11.67 -26.20 36.88
C ARG A 347 10.74 -25.37 37.77
N TRP A 348 10.22 -24.26 37.27
CA TRP A 348 9.18 -23.48 37.94
C TRP A 348 7.83 -24.15 37.72
N ASN A 349 7.06 -24.36 38.78
CA ASN A 349 5.71 -24.93 38.71
C ASN A 349 4.76 -24.04 39.51
N VAL A 350 3.85 -23.35 38.82
CA VAL A 350 2.90 -22.41 39.42
C VAL A 350 2.04 -23.11 40.49
N THR A 351 1.64 -24.36 40.24
CA THR A 351 0.83 -25.15 41.19
C THR A 351 1.60 -25.46 42.48
N GLU A 352 2.92 -25.70 42.40
CA GLU A 352 3.75 -25.91 43.60
C GLU A 352 3.91 -24.62 44.40
N GLU A 353 4.14 -23.49 43.73
CA GLU A 353 4.31 -22.18 44.39
C GLU A 353 3.00 -21.65 44.99
N ILE A 354 1.85 -21.83 44.32
CA ILE A 354 0.53 -21.48 44.90
C ILE A 354 0.21 -22.38 46.10
N ASN A 355 0.54 -23.68 46.05
CA ASN A 355 0.38 -24.56 47.22
C ASN A 355 1.34 -24.17 48.37
N ALA A 356 2.56 -23.75 48.06
CA ALA A 356 3.50 -23.23 49.05
C ALA A 356 3.00 -21.91 49.69
N LEU A 357 2.40 -21.00 48.90
CA LEU A 357 1.76 -19.79 49.42
C LEU A 357 0.55 -20.12 50.31
N ARG A 358 -0.32 -21.03 49.87
CA ARG A 358 -1.49 -21.52 50.63
C ARG A 358 -1.09 -22.05 52.01
N ALA A 359 0.07 -22.70 52.11
CA ALA A 359 0.61 -23.23 53.36
C ALA A 359 1.27 -22.19 54.30
N ARG A 360 1.59 -20.97 53.84
CA ARG A 360 2.43 -20.01 54.60
C ARG A 360 1.68 -19.16 55.63
N VAL A 361 0.49 -18.65 55.33
CA VAL A 361 -0.26 -17.74 56.25
C VAL A 361 -1.77 -17.91 56.07
N SER A 362 -2.48 -18.34 57.12
CA SER A 362 -3.94 -18.51 57.11
C SER A 362 -4.73 -17.22 56.88
N GLU A 363 -4.29 -16.10 57.47
CA GLU A 363 -4.96 -14.79 57.34
C GLU A 363 -5.00 -14.22 55.92
N CYS A 364 -4.14 -14.70 55.02
CA CYS A 364 -4.08 -14.27 53.63
C CYS A 364 -4.80 -15.23 52.67
N ASN A 365 -5.39 -16.31 53.20
CA ASN A 365 -6.27 -17.20 52.45
C ASN A 365 -7.73 -16.82 52.72
N LEU A 366 -8.52 -16.74 51.66
CA LEU A 366 -9.97 -16.61 51.68
C LEU A 366 -10.58 -17.75 50.85
N SER A 367 -11.74 -18.26 51.25
CA SER A 367 -12.52 -19.23 50.47
C SER A 367 -13.96 -18.72 50.35
N VAL A 368 -14.48 -18.67 49.13
CA VAL A 368 -15.81 -18.10 48.80
C VAL A 368 -16.48 -18.92 47.70
N SER A 369 -17.82 -18.94 47.68
CA SER A 369 -18.58 -19.54 46.57
C SER A 369 -18.53 -18.66 45.33
N ARG A 370 -18.78 -19.25 44.15
CA ARG A 370 -18.81 -18.54 42.86
C ARG A 370 -19.83 -17.38 42.83
N GLU A 371 -20.91 -17.50 43.58
CA GLU A 371 -21.98 -16.49 43.72
C GLU A 371 -21.46 -15.15 44.27
N CYS A 372 -20.39 -15.19 45.07
CA CYS A 372 -19.76 -14.03 45.69
C CYS A 372 -18.92 -13.17 44.72
N LEU A 373 -18.72 -13.62 43.47
CA LEU A 373 -17.96 -12.88 42.46
C LEU A 373 -18.76 -11.75 41.80
N SER A 374 -20.09 -11.85 41.81
CA SER A 374 -20.97 -10.84 41.21
C SER A 374 -20.89 -9.50 41.96
N PHE A 375 -20.90 -8.39 41.23
CA PHE A 375 -20.84 -7.04 41.81
C PHE A 375 -22.01 -6.75 42.76
N ASP A 376 -23.19 -7.32 42.49
CA ASP A 376 -24.44 -7.09 43.23
C ASP A 376 -24.72 -8.14 44.34
N ALA A 377 -23.73 -8.96 44.72
CA ALA A 377 -23.94 -10.06 45.67
C ALA A 377 -24.43 -9.58 47.06
N SER A 378 -25.45 -10.27 47.59
CA SER A 378 -26.14 -9.86 48.82
C SER A 378 -25.36 -10.22 50.09
N LYS A 379 -25.60 -9.48 51.17
CA LYS A 379 -25.04 -9.76 52.50
C LYS A 379 -25.45 -11.13 53.05
N GLU A 380 -26.64 -11.60 52.72
CA GLU A 380 -27.18 -12.88 53.21
C GLU A 380 -26.38 -14.08 52.68
N ASN A 381 -25.85 -13.98 51.45
CA ASN A 381 -25.03 -15.03 50.83
C ASN A 381 -23.56 -15.00 51.32
N MET A 382 -23.11 -13.86 51.84
CA MET A 382 -21.69 -13.53 52.04
C MET A 382 -21.18 -13.63 53.49
N GLY A 383 -22.06 -13.50 54.48
CA GLY A 383 -21.68 -13.47 55.89
C GLY A 383 -20.64 -12.39 56.22
N ASP A 384 -19.62 -12.74 57.01
CA ASP A 384 -18.56 -11.81 57.44
C ASP A 384 -17.69 -11.29 56.26
N ASN A 385 -17.61 -12.05 55.17
CA ASN A 385 -16.82 -11.70 53.98
C ASN A 385 -17.45 -10.54 53.17
N PHE A 386 -18.71 -10.19 53.43
CA PHE A 386 -19.39 -9.04 52.80
C PHE A 386 -18.63 -7.73 53.01
N SER A 387 -17.89 -7.61 54.11
CA SER A 387 -17.02 -6.46 54.39
C SER A 387 -15.95 -6.23 53.33
N PHE A 388 -15.39 -7.29 52.73
CA PHE A 388 -14.44 -7.18 51.62
C PHE A 388 -15.13 -6.75 50.33
N LEU A 389 -16.31 -7.29 50.00
CA LEU A 389 -17.08 -6.84 48.84
C LEU A 389 -17.34 -5.34 48.92
N GLN A 390 -17.88 -4.86 50.05
CA GLN A 390 -18.22 -3.45 50.23
C GLN A 390 -16.99 -2.53 50.12
N GLN A 391 -15.83 -2.95 50.65
CA GLN A 391 -14.58 -2.22 50.49
C GLN A 391 -14.13 -2.18 49.01
N GLY A 392 -14.32 -3.27 48.27
CA GLY A 392 -14.04 -3.34 46.83
C GLY A 392 -14.94 -2.44 46.00
N GLN A 393 -16.25 -2.49 46.22
CA GLN A 393 -17.25 -1.63 45.58
C GLN A 393 -16.91 -0.15 45.79
N ASN A 394 -16.62 0.27 47.03
CA ASN A 394 -16.20 1.64 47.33
C ASN A 394 -14.93 2.06 46.55
N LEU A 395 -13.93 1.19 46.45
CA LEU A 395 -12.70 1.48 45.68
C LEU A 395 -12.98 1.63 44.17
N PHE A 396 -13.94 0.88 43.62
CA PHE A 396 -14.39 1.07 42.25
C PHE A 396 -15.15 2.40 42.08
N SER A 397 -16.10 2.71 42.97
CA SER A 397 -16.88 3.97 42.93
C SER A 397 -15.99 5.22 43.09
N GLU A 398 -14.97 5.16 43.95
CA GLU A 398 -13.95 6.22 44.13
C GLU A 398 -12.94 6.33 42.97
N GLY A 399 -13.02 5.45 41.95
CA GLY A 399 -12.08 5.43 40.83
C GLY A 399 -10.66 5.09 41.25
N LYS A 400 -10.48 4.17 42.22
CA LYS A 400 -9.16 3.71 42.72
C LYS A 400 -8.69 2.41 42.09
N VAL A 401 -9.47 1.84 41.18
CA VAL A 401 -9.19 0.59 40.48
C VAL A 401 -9.14 0.84 38.98
N SER A 402 -8.23 0.16 38.29
CA SER A 402 -8.20 0.04 36.83
C SER A 402 -8.25 -1.44 36.45
N ILE A 403 -8.78 -1.72 35.26
CA ILE A 403 -8.97 -3.07 34.73
C ILE A 403 -8.03 -3.27 33.53
N CYS A 404 -7.39 -4.42 33.43
CA CYS A 404 -6.54 -4.84 32.33
C CYS A 404 -7.02 -6.19 31.79
N LEU A 405 -7.68 -6.17 30.64
CA LEU A 405 -8.15 -7.37 29.94
C LEU A 405 -7.04 -7.91 29.04
N VAL A 406 -6.80 -9.21 29.10
CA VAL A 406 -5.79 -9.93 28.30
C VAL A 406 -6.53 -10.91 27.40
N LEU A 407 -6.57 -10.62 26.10
CA LEU A 407 -7.23 -11.47 25.12
C LEU A 407 -6.26 -12.57 24.69
N ASN A 408 -6.56 -13.83 25.03
CA ASN A 408 -5.74 -14.97 24.63
C ASN A 408 -6.34 -15.63 23.39
N ASP A 409 -5.57 -15.70 22.32
CA ASP A 409 -5.88 -16.50 21.14
C ASP A 409 -5.05 -17.80 21.21
N HIS A 410 -5.71 -18.95 21.37
CA HIS A 410 -5.03 -20.22 21.59
C HIS A 410 -4.54 -20.81 20.26
N GLU A 411 -3.21 -20.92 20.10
CA GLU A 411 -2.47 -21.38 18.90
C GLU A 411 -2.88 -22.75 18.28
N ASN A 412 -3.92 -23.44 18.76
CA ASN A 412 -4.22 -24.85 18.43
C ASN A 412 -5.67 -25.16 18.01
N GLU A 413 -6.59 -24.19 17.98
CA GLU A 413 -7.93 -24.40 17.42
C GLU A 413 -8.15 -23.38 16.30
N GLU A 414 -8.51 -23.86 15.10
CA GLU A 414 -8.89 -22.96 14.00
C GLU A 414 -10.06 -22.09 14.48
N PRO A 415 -9.97 -20.75 14.40
CA PRO A 415 -11.05 -19.89 14.88
C PRO A 415 -12.30 -20.13 14.02
N GLU A 416 -13.36 -20.66 14.64
CA GLU A 416 -14.68 -20.77 14.03
C GLU A 416 -15.29 -19.37 13.82
N GLY A 417 -14.82 -18.68 12.77
CA GLY A 417 -15.21 -17.33 12.39
C GLY A 417 -14.18 -16.25 12.76
N GLU A 418 -14.08 -15.21 11.92
CA GLU A 418 -13.03 -14.17 11.95
C GLU A 418 -13.01 -13.25 13.19
N ASN A 419 -13.83 -13.49 14.22
CA ASN A 419 -13.95 -12.59 15.39
C ASN A 419 -14.40 -13.28 16.70
N GLY A 420 -14.07 -14.56 16.94
CA GLY A 420 -14.52 -15.30 18.13
C GLY A 420 -14.30 -14.58 19.48
N VAL A 421 -13.05 -14.26 19.83
CA VAL A 421 -12.71 -13.57 21.10
C VAL A 421 -13.31 -12.16 21.18
N VAL A 422 -13.32 -11.42 20.06
CA VAL A 422 -13.87 -10.06 19.99
C VAL A 422 -15.39 -10.07 20.22
N SER A 423 -16.08 -11.08 19.69
CA SER A 423 -17.54 -11.26 19.89
C SER A 423 -17.87 -11.68 21.32
N TYR A 424 -17.04 -12.52 21.94
CA TYR A 424 -17.20 -12.86 23.35
C TYR A 424 -16.95 -11.66 24.28
N LEU A 425 -15.89 -10.88 24.01
CA LEU A 425 -15.63 -9.63 24.70
C LEU A 425 -16.81 -8.65 24.58
N HIS A 426 -17.43 -8.52 23.40
CA HIS A 426 -18.63 -7.70 23.24
C HIS A 426 -19.76 -8.13 24.18
N ALA A 427 -20.09 -9.42 24.22
CA ALA A 427 -21.13 -9.95 25.10
C ALA A 427 -20.81 -9.69 26.58
N LEU A 428 -19.56 -9.94 27.00
CA LEU A 428 -19.09 -9.72 28.37
C LEU A 428 -19.12 -8.24 28.77
N LEU A 429 -18.75 -7.33 27.87
CA LEU A 429 -18.84 -5.88 28.11
C LEU A 429 -20.29 -5.41 28.17
N ASP A 430 -21.20 -5.96 27.35
CA ASP A 430 -22.63 -5.63 27.33
C ASP A 430 -23.36 -6.13 28.58
N GLU A 431 -23.06 -7.33 29.07
CA GLU A 431 -23.61 -7.86 30.34
C GLU A 431 -23.22 -6.97 31.54
N GLU A 432 -21.96 -6.53 31.63
CA GLU A 432 -21.48 -5.67 32.73
C GLU A 432 -21.68 -4.15 32.47
N GLN A 433 -22.40 -3.74 31.41
CA GLN A 433 -22.83 -2.32 31.20
C GLN A 433 -23.73 -1.78 32.31
N ARG A 434 -24.28 -2.62 33.19
CA ARG A 434 -25.02 -2.14 34.37
C ARG A 434 -24.10 -1.46 35.36
N PHE A 435 -22.95 -2.08 35.64
CA PHE A 435 -21.87 -1.44 36.39
C PHE A 435 -21.44 -0.17 35.65
N ILE A 436 -21.17 -0.28 34.33
CA ILE A 436 -21.13 0.78 33.30
C ILE A 436 -21.65 2.17 33.72
N LYS A 437 -22.98 2.21 33.94
CA LYS A 437 -23.85 3.39 33.80
C LYS A 437 -24.35 3.98 35.12
N GLU A 438 -23.79 3.60 36.27
CA GLU A 438 -24.16 4.18 37.57
C GLU A 438 -23.73 5.67 37.63
N GLU A 439 -24.70 6.59 37.79
CA GLU A 439 -24.49 8.04 37.56
C GLU A 439 -23.47 8.71 38.52
N ASP A 440 -23.29 8.17 39.73
CA ASP A 440 -22.44 8.78 40.79
C ASP A 440 -21.01 8.21 40.85
N ARG A 441 -20.59 7.35 39.93
CA ARG A 441 -19.29 6.65 39.99
C ARG A 441 -18.18 7.35 39.19
N ALA A 442 -16.94 7.28 39.66
CA ALA A 442 -15.79 7.72 38.86
C ALA A 442 -15.47 6.70 37.74
N CYS A 443 -15.15 7.18 36.53
CA CYS A 443 -14.83 6.28 35.42
C CYS A 443 -13.55 5.46 35.69
N VAL A 444 -13.73 4.14 35.69
CA VAL A 444 -12.69 3.12 35.79
C VAL A 444 -11.84 3.11 34.51
N PRO A 445 -10.50 3.28 34.57
CA PRO A 445 -9.66 3.18 33.38
C PRO A 445 -9.48 1.74 32.91
N LEU A 446 -9.54 1.52 31.59
CA LEU A 446 -9.50 0.21 30.95
C LEU A 446 -8.25 0.05 30.06
N VAL A 447 -7.49 -1.01 30.30
CA VAL A 447 -6.40 -1.47 29.43
C VAL A 447 -6.85 -2.77 28.76
N ILE A 448 -6.56 -2.93 27.47
CA ILE A 448 -6.79 -4.16 26.71
C ILE A 448 -5.48 -4.53 26.04
N VAL A 449 -4.97 -5.73 26.32
CA VAL A 449 -3.81 -6.32 25.64
C VAL A 449 -4.32 -7.40 24.71
N SER A 450 -3.94 -7.34 23.43
CA SER A 450 -4.49 -8.23 22.40
C SER A 450 -3.50 -8.53 21.26
N PRO A 451 -3.71 -9.63 20.50
CA PRO A 451 -2.94 -9.92 19.29
C PRO A 451 -3.13 -8.85 18.21
N GLU A 452 -2.06 -8.56 17.46
CA GLU A 452 -2.02 -7.45 16.49
C GLU A 452 -3.18 -7.46 15.48
N HIS A 453 -3.56 -8.64 15.01
CA HIS A 453 -4.64 -8.81 14.03
C HIS A 453 -6.04 -8.45 14.56
N THR A 454 -6.23 -8.41 15.89
CA THR A 454 -7.52 -8.06 16.53
C THR A 454 -7.69 -6.56 16.81
N ILE A 455 -6.59 -5.78 16.80
CA ILE A 455 -6.59 -4.40 17.30
C ILE A 455 -7.53 -3.49 16.50
N GLU A 456 -7.57 -3.62 15.16
CA GLU A 456 -8.47 -2.82 14.32
C GLU A 456 -9.95 -3.15 14.58
N ALA A 457 -10.26 -4.45 14.77
CA ALA A 457 -11.60 -4.90 15.11
C ALA A 457 -12.04 -4.39 16.49
N LEU A 458 -11.16 -4.41 17.49
CA LEU A 458 -11.41 -3.87 18.83
C LEU A 458 -11.60 -2.35 18.82
N GLN A 459 -10.76 -1.61 18.10
CA GLN A 459 -10.90 -0.16 17.97
C GLN A 459 -12.26 0.22 17.35
N LYS A 460 -12.68 -0.51 16.31
CA LYS A 460 -13.99 -0.35 15.71
C LYS A 460 -15.11 -0.74 16.68
N LEU A 461 -15.00 -1.87 17.37
CA LEU A 461 -15.99 -2.34 18.34
C LEU A 461 -16.28 -1.29 19.42
N PHE A 462 -15.24 -0.65 19.95
CA PHE A 462 -15.39 0.42 20.95
C PHE A 462 -15.98 1.70 20.34
N GLN A 463 -15.65 2.06 19.10
CA GLN A 463 -16.25 3.22 18.43
C GLN A 463 -17.74 3.02 18.11
N ASP A 464 -18.10 1.84 17.61
CA ASP A 464 -19.48 1.52 17.21
C ASP A 464 -20.45 1.41 18.41
N ASN A 465 -19.93 1.19 19.63
CA ASN A 465 -20.71 0.99 20.87
C ASN A 465 -20.54 2.12 21.92
N ASP A 466 -20.18 3.35 21.49
CA ASP A 466 -19.96 4.50 22.38
C ASP A 466 -19.06 4.18 23.59
N HIS A 467 -17.96 3.48 23.28
CA HIS A 467 -16.96 3.00 24.22
C HIS A 467 -17.51 2.14 25.38
N PHE A 468 -18.70 1.54 25.24
CA PHE A 468 -19.41 0.81 26.30
C PHE A 468 -19.66 1.63 27.58
N GLY A 469 -19.61 2.97 27.49
CA GLY A 469 -19.70 3.91 28.62
C GLY A 469 -18.39 4.17 29.36
N PHE A 470 -17.25 3.64 28.90
CA PHE A 470 -15.93 4.07 29.39
C PHE A 470 -15.52 5.40 28.76
N GLU A 471 -14.82 6.27 29.51
CA GLU A 471 -14.22 7.48 28.94
C GLU A 471 -13.12 7.13 27.93
N SER A 472 -13.27 7.57 26.68
CA SER A 472 -12.34 7.24 25.57
C SER A 472 -10.88 7.63 25.82
N GLU A 473 -10.62 8.68 26.61
CA GLU A 473 -9.27 9.10 27.02
C GLU A 473 -8.60 8.15 28.04
N LYS A 474 -9.38 7.27 28.68
CA LYS A 474 -8.96 6.30 29.71
C LYS A 474 -8.99 4.86 29.21
N ILE A 475 -9.04 4.65 27.89
CA ILE A 475 -9.01 3.33 27.24
C ILE A 475 -7.70 3.17 26.47
N TRP A 476 -6.94 2.11 26.77
CA TRP A 476 -5.71 1.77 26.05
C TRP A 476 -5.82 0.38 25.43
N ILE A 477 -5.94 0.32 24.11
CA ILE A 477 -5.84 -0.94 23.33
C ILE A 477 -4.38 -1.07 22.86
N LEU A 478 -3.70 -2.10 23.35
CA LEU A 478 -2.26 -2.32 23.19
C LEU A 478 -1.98 -3.68 22.54
N LYS A 479 -0.97 -3.72 21.66
CA LYS A 479 -0.46 -4.97 21.09
C LYS A 479 0.24 -5.79 22.19
N GLU A 480 0.01 -7.09 22.20
CA GLU A 480 0.81 -8.03 22.98
C GLU A 480 2.31 -7.95 22.67
N GLU A 481 3.15 -8.31 23.64
CA GLU A 481 4.60 -8.29 23.48
C GLU A 481 5.03 -9.58 22.78
N THR A 482 5.61 -9.43 21.59
CA THR A 482 6.21 -10.52 20.80
C THR A 482 7.73 -10.47 20.88
N LEU A 483 8.39 -11.63 20.84
CA LEU A 483 9.84 -11.74 20.73
C LEU A 483 10.25 -12.59 19.52
N PRO A 484 11.37 -12.25 18.86
CA PRO A 484 11.93 -13.08 17.80
C PRO A 484 12.26 -14.50 18.28
N VAL A 485 11.81 -15.49 17.52
CA VAL A 485 12.19 -16.89 17.68
C VAL A 485 13.65 -17.05 17.26
N VAL A 486 14.44 -17.81 18.04
CA VAL A 486 15.88 -17.97 17.78
C VAL A 486 16.28 -19.43 17.60
N CYS A 487 17.31 -19.67 16.79
CA CYS A 487 17.84 -21.02 16.55
C CYS A 487 18.48 -21.64 17.82
N SER A 488 18.25 -22.95 18.02
CA SER A 488 18.83 -23.77 19.09
C SER A 488 20.10 -24.54 18.69
N SER A 489 20.67 -24.27 17.50
CA SER A 489 21.68 -25.15 16.85
C SER A 489 22.84 -25.55 17.78
N PRO A 490 23.14 -26.86 17.89
CA PRO A 490 24.24 -27.38 18.71
C PRO A 490 25.63 -27.06 18.13
N GLU A 491 25.72 -26.63 16.87
CA GLU A 491 27.00 -26.33 16.19
C GLU A 491 27.55 -24.93 16.55
N GLU A 492 26.66 -23.96 16.77
CA GLU A 492 27.01 -22.60 17.20
C GLU A 492 26.18 -22.19 18.44
N PRO A 493 26.31 -22.89 19.59
CA PRO A 493 25.36 -22.80 20.71
C PRO A 493 25.29 -21.42 21.39
N LYS A 494 26.20 -20.49 21.06
CA LYS A 494 26.19 -19.10 21.55
C LYS A 494 25.70 -18.07 20.51
N LYS A 495 25.40 -18.50 19.28
CA LYS A 495 24.83 -17.64 18.23
C LYS A 495 23.37 -17.99 18.01
N HIS A 496 22.53 -17.52 18.92
CA HIS A 496 21.09 -17.55 18.80
C HIS A 496 20.65 -16.62 17.66
N LYS A 497 20.69 -17.14 16.42
CA LYS A 497 20.26 -16.43 15.21
C LYS A 497 18.74 -16.31 15.21
N ILE A 498 18.24 -15.10 15.02
CA ILE A 498 16.82 -14.84 14.78
C ILE A 498 16.36 -15.62 13.54
N LEU A 499 15.26 -16.36 13.66
CA LEU A 499 14.65 -17.05 12.52
C LEU A 499 13.80 -16.07 11.71
N MET A 500 13.71 -16.32 10.40
CA MET A 500 12.90 -15.52 9.48
C MET A 500 11.68 -16.34 9.07
N LYS A 501 10.48 -15.77 9.17
CA LYS A 501 9.23 -16.38 8.68
C LYS A 501 9.14 -16.29 7.15
N SER A 502 9.64 -15.18 6.60
CA SER A 502 9.84 -14.98 5.16
C SER A 502 11.09 -14.13 4.94
N PRO A 503 11.59 -13.98 3.69
CA PRO A 503 12.73 -13.09 3.40
C PRO A 503 12.58 -11.65 3.91
N TRP A 504 11.35 -11.20 4.19
CA TRP A 504 11.00 -9.84 4.59
C TRP A 504 10.39 -9.74 6.00
N GLU A 505 10.29 -10.85 6.72
CA GLU A 505 9.54 -10.95 7.98
C GLU A 505 10.30 -11.81 8.99
N ILE A 506 10.57 -11.26 10.17
CA ILE A 506 11.14 -12.01 11.29
C ILE A 506 10.07 -12.97 11.85
N LEU A 507 10.46 -14.19 12.21
CA LEU A 507 9.59 -15.09 12.95
C LEU A 507 9.54 -14.64 14.41
N GLU A 508 8.36 -14.29 14.90
CA GLU A 508 8.13 -13.86 16.28
C GLU A 508 7.07 -14.76 16.94
N SER A 509 7.18 -14.93 18.26
CA SER A 509 6.20 -15.63 19.10
C SER A 509 5.73 -14.71 20.23
N PRO A 510 4.45 -14.79 20.68
CA PRO A 510 3.99 -14.11 21.88
C PRO A 510 4.82 -14.48 23.11
N VAL A 511 5.09 -13.50 23.97
CA VAL A 511 5.75 -13.71 25.27
C VAL A 511 4.83 -14.44 26.27
N GLY A 512 3.51 -14.38 26.07
CA GLY A 512 2.51 -14.91 27.00
C GLY A 512 2.19 -13.94 28.15
N SER A 513 1.51 -14.44 29.17
CA SER A 513 0.85 -13.64 30.23
C SER A 513 1.77 -12.64 30.94
N GLY A 514 3.04 -12.98 31.16
CA GLY A 514 4.02 -12.09 31.77
C GLY A 514 4.26 -10.81 30.95
N GLY A 515 4.09 -10.87 29.63
CA GLY A 515 4.27 -9.74 28.71
C GLY A 515 3.44 -8.50 29.09
N VAL A 516 2.28 -8.68 29.71
CA VAL A 516 1.42 -7.60 30.23
C VAL A 516 2.20 -6.63 31.13
N LEU A 517 3.05 -7.15 32.01
CA LEU A 517 3.86 -6.34 32.93
C LEU A 517 4.95 -5.55 32.19
N SER A 518 5.48 -6.07 31.08
CA SER A 518 6.40 -5.34 30.18
C SER A 518 5.67 -4.21 29.46
N ILE A 519 4.52 -4.49 28.85
CA ILE A 519 3.69 -3.55 28.09
C ILE A 519 3.28 -2.34 28.95
N LEU A 520 2.75 -2.60 30.15
CA LEU A 520 2.29 -1.57 31.10
C LEU A 520 3.42 -0.64 31.57
N ALA A 521 4.67 -1.09 31.53
CA ALA A 521 5.84 -0.28 31.85
C ALA A 521 6.41 0.45 30.61
N SER A 522 6.52 -0.25 29.47
CA SER A 522 7.11 0.29 28.24
C SER A 522 6.26 1.40 27.61
N HIS A 523 4.94 1.30 27.72
CA HIS A 523 3.99 2.31 27.25
C HIS A 523 3.66 3.40 28.29
N GLY A 524 4.31 3.38 29.46
CA GLY A 524 4.10 4.36 30.53
C GLY A 524 2.74 4.26 31.25
N ILE A 525 1.91 3.25 30.95
CA ILE A 525 0.56 3.07 31.54
C ILE A 525 0.63 3.04 33.08
N THR A 526 1.65 2.40 33.65
CA THR A 526 1.85 2.35 35.10
C THR A 526 1.95 3.76 35.72
N ASP A 527 2.59 4.70 35.03
CA ASP A 527 2.72 6.09 35.47
C ASP A 527 1.46 6.93 35.15
N SER A 528 0.78 6.66 34.03
CA SER A 528 -0.51 7.26 33.69
C SER A 528 -1.59 6.92 34.72
N LEU A 529 -1.80 5.63 35.01
CA LEU A 529 -2.75 5.17 36.04
C LEU A 529 -2.41 5.75 37.42
N SER A 530 -1.12 5.89 37.73
CA SER A 530 -0.67 6.52 38.96
C SER A 530 -1.00 8.02 39.04
N THR A 531 -0.96 8.71 37.89
CA THR A 531 -1.32 10.13 37.78
C THR A 531 -2.83 10.32 37.90
N LEU A 532 -3.62 9.36 37.42
CA LEU A 532 -5.08 9.28 37.63
C LEU A 532 -5.47 8.90 39.07
N GLY A 533 -4.52 8.62 39.96
CA GLY A 533 -4.79 8.31 41.37
C GLY A 533 -5.31 6.89 41.62
N ILE A 534 -5.01 5.95 40.70
CA ILE A 534 -5.32 4.53 40.83
C ILE A 534 -4.42 3.89 41.91
N ASN A 535 -5.02 3.04 42.74
CA ASN A 535 -4.35 2.29 43.80
C ASN A 535 -4.14 0.81 43.43
N TYR A 536 -5.05 0.23 42.64
CA TYR A 536 -5.04 -1.19 42.27
C TYR A 536 -5.29 -1.39 40.77
N LEU A 537 -4.61 -2.38 40.19
CA LEU A 537 -4.83 -2.86 38.82
C LEU A 537 -5.32 -4.31 38.89
N GLN A 538 -6.52 -4.57 38.38
CA GLN A 538 -7.06 -5.90 38.17
C GLN A 538 -6.64 -6.39 36.77
N VAL A 539 -6.04 -7.57 36.67
CA VAL A 539 -5.64 -8.20 35.41
C VAL A 539 -6.46 -9.47 35.24
N HIS A 540 -7.16 -9.57 34.11
CA HIS A 540 -8.11 -10.64 33.81
C HIS A 540 -7.87 -11.24 32.41
N SER A 541 -7.78 -12.56 32.31
CA SER A 541 -7.76 -13.27 31.03
C SER A 541 -9.15 -13.45 30.45
N ILE A 542 -9.27 -13.26 29.14
CA ILE A 542 -10.45 -13.64 28.36
C ILE A 542 -10.01 -14.75 27.40
N GLU A 543 -10.69 -15.89 27.48
CA GLU A 543 -10.47 -17.06 26.62
C GLU A 543 -11.47 -17.11 25.47
N THR A 544 -11.20 -17.93 24.45
CA THR A 544 -12.08 -18.15 23.29
C THR A 544 -13.39 -18.87 23.61
N LYS A 545 -13.45 -19.61 24.73
CA LYS A 545 -14.58 -20.46 25.10
C LYS A 545 -15.39 -19.81 26.23
N PRO A 546 -16.69 -19.52 26.01
CA PRO A 546 -17.51 -18.86 27.03
C PRO A 546 -17.68 -19.76 28.25
N GLN A 547 -17.21 -19.30 29.41
CA GLN A 547 -17.49 -19.95 30.69
C GLN A 547 -18.76 -19.36 31.31
N PRO A 548 -19.67 -20.17 31.88
CA PRO A 548 -20.88 -19.65 32.52
C PRO A 548 -20.52 -18.80 33.75
N SER A 549 -21.10 -17.60 33.83
CA SER A 549 -20.88 -16.62 34.91
C SER A 549 -19.41 -16.19 35.10
N GLN A 550 -18.70 -15.93 34.01
CA GLN A 550 -17.40 -15.24 34.06
C GLN A 550 -17.62 -13.72 34.23
N HIS A 551 -17.13 -13.17 35.33
CA HIS A 551 -17.08 -11.72 35.58
C HIS A 551 -15.64 -11.24 35.35
N TYR A 552 -15.44 -10.06 34.75
CA TYR A 552 -14.10 -9.44 34.66
C TYR A 552 -13.89 -8.36 35.72
N ILE A 553 -14.97 -7.91 36.35
CA ILE A 553 -14.98 -7.01 37.51
C ILE A 553 -15.12 -7.85 38.79
N ASN A 554 -14.03 -7.98 39.55
CA ASN A 554 -14.03 -8.71 40.83
C ASN A 554 -13.74 -7.74 42.00
N PRO A 555 -14.77 -7.10 42.59
CA PRO A 555 -14.61 -6.21 43.74
C PRO A 555 -14.18 -6.96 45.00
N MET A 556 -14.59 -8.21 45.18
CA MET A 556 -14.27 -8.99 46.37
C MET A 556 -12.75 -9.22 46.53
N LEU A 557 -12.07 -9.59 45.44
CA LEU A 557 -10.62 -9.77 45.43
C LEU A 557 -9.89 -8.45 45.74
N VAL A 558 -10.32 -7.34 45.11
CA VAL A 558 -9.72 -6.01 45.33
C VAL A 558 -9.90 -5.54 46.78
N GLY A 559 -11.10 -5.72 47.33
CA GLY A 559 -11.40 -5.38 48.72
C GLY A 559 -10.61 -6.23 49.71
N PHE A 560 -10.47 -7.54 49.47
CA PHE A 560 -9.66 -8.44 50.29
C PHE A 560 -8.17 -8.05 50.29
N VAL A 561 -7.60 -7.77 49.10
CA VAL A 561 -6.24 -7.26 48.94
C VAL A 561 -6.05 -5.95 49.70
N SER A 562 -7.01 -5.04 49.59
CA SER A 562 -6.96 -3.74 50.26
C SER A 562 -7.02 -3.88 51.79
N ALA A 563 -7.98 -4.66 52.31
CA ALA A 563 -8.16 -4.88 53.74
C ALA A 563 -6.92 -5.51 54.41
N ARG A 564 -6.22 -6.42 53.72
CA ARG A 564 -4.99 -7.04 54.23
C ARG A 564 -3.74 -6.19 54.02
N GLY A 565 -3.82 -5.12 53.22
CA GLY A 565 -2.66 -4.33 52.78
C GLY A 565 -1.71 -5.16 51.94
N ALA A 566 -2.25 -6.05 51.10
CA ALA A 566 -1.49 -6.94 50.24
C ALA A 566 -0.95 -6.23 48.99
N GLU A 567 0.17 -6.74 48.47
CA GLU A 567 0.79 -6.21 47.26
C GLU A 567 0.23 -6.87 45.99
N ILE A 568 -0.22 -8.13 46.12
CA ILE A 568 -0.83 -8.97 45.09
C ILE A 568 -2.02 -9.73 45.71
N GLY A 569 -3.12 -9.85 44.97
CA GLY A 569 -4.16 -10.87 45.17
C GLY A 569 -4.25 -11.78 43.97
N ILE A 570 -4.59 -13.05 44.19
CA ILE A 570 -4.76 -14.08 43.17
C ILE A 570 -6.06 -14.82 43.46
N GLN A 571 -6.92 -14.94 42.45
CA GLN A 571 -8.05 -15.86 42.48
C GLN A 571 -7.60 -17.24 41.96
N VAL A 572 -8.06 -18.30 42.62
CA VAL A 572 -7.71 -19.70 42.32
C VAL A 572 -8.99 -20.53 42.31
N THR A 573 -9.29 -21.18 41.20
CA THR A 573 -10.38 -22.15 41.06
C THR A 573 -9.89 -23.58 41.33
N GLU A 574 -10.76 -24.46 41.83
CA GLU A 574 -10.41 -25.88 42.04
C GLU A 574 -10.37 -26.70 40.74
N GLU A 575 -11.00 -26.21 39.67
CA GLU A 575 -10.97 -26.84 38.35
C GLU A 575 -9.57 -26.72 37.73
N SER A 576 -9.03 -27.90 37.38
CA SER A 576 -7.64 -28.12 37.00
C SER A 576 -7.22 -27.38 35.72
N GLU A 577 -6.74 -26.15 35.85
CA GLU A 577 -5.63 -25.54 35.07
C GLU A 577 -5.49 -24.04 35.43
N LEU A 578 -4.29 -23.60 35.82
CA LEU A 578 -3.97 -22.19 36.12
C LEU A 578 -3.83 -21.32 34.84
N LYS A 579 -4.69 -21.55 33.85
CA LYS A 579 -4.73 -20.82 32.57
C LYS A 579 -5.44 -19.47 32.70
N ASN A 580 -6.52 -19.44 33.48
CA ASN A 580 -7.24 -18.21 33.78
C ASN A 580 -6.44 -17.33 34.73
N LEU A 581 -6.00 -16.18 34.20
CA LEU A 581 -5.35 -15.14 34.98
C LEU A 581 -6.41 -14.27 35.63
N GLU A 582 -6.44 -14.25 36.95
CA GLU A 582 -7.26 -13.31 37.68
C GLU A 582 -6.49 -12.82 38.92
N MET A 583 -5.82 -11.68 38.73
CA MET A 583 -4.86 -11.14 39.68
C MET A 583 -5.13 -9.66 39.95
N THR A 584 -4.94 -9.22 41.18
CA THR A 584 -5.01 -7.80 41.55
C THR A 584 -3.65 -7.34 42.06
N PHE A 585 -3.07 -6.32 41.44
CA PHE A 585 -1.78 -5.74 41.81
C PHE A 585 -1.97 -4.37 42.46
N SER A 586 -1.25 -4.11 43.54
CA SER A 586 -1.11 -2.74 44.05
C SER A 586 -0.22 -1.90 43.12
N MET A 587 -0.57 -0.65 42.86
CA MET A 587 0.24 0.26 42.04
C MET A 587 1.62 0.53 42.67
N LYS A 588 1.74 0.40 43.99
CA LYS A 588 3.04 0.43 44.71
C LYS A 588 3.95 -0.73 44.29
N PHE A 589 3.39 -1.92 44.08
CA PHE A 589 4.14 -3.10 43.63
C PHE A 589 4.59 -2.94 42.17
N LEU A 590 3.67 -2.56 41.27
CA LEU A 590 3.98 -2.39 39.84
C LEU A 590 5.10 -1.36 39.61
N LYS A 591 5.08 -0.22 40.33
CA LYS A 591 6.16 0.78 40.32
C LYS A 591 7.52 0.25 40.79
N ARG A 592 7.52 -0.73 41.70
CA ARG A 592 8.75 -1.38 42.19
C ARG A 592 9.28 -2.38 41.17
N LEU A 593 8.38 -3.13 40.53
CA LEU A 593 8.71 -4.14 39.52
C LEU A 593 9.26 -3.51 38.23
N LYS A 594 8.72 -2.37 37.78
CA LYS A 594 9.15 -1.65 36.56
C LYS A 594 9.17 -2.52 35.30
N GLY A 595 8.17 -3.39 35.14
CA GLY A 595 8.07 -4.31 34.01
C GLY A 595 9.22 -5.31 33.89
N LYS A 596 9.93 -5.62 34.99
CA LYS A 596 10.77 -6.82 35.04
C LYS A 596 9.89 -8.06 34.89
N ILE A 597 10.30 -8.96 34.00
CA ILE A 597 9.69 -10.27 33.81
C ILE A 597 10.79 -11.32 33.63
N GLU A 598 10.50 -12.54 34.04
CA GLU A 598 11.40 -13.71 33.93
C GLU A 598 11.00 -14.61 32.76
N PHE A 599 11.97 -15.08 32.00
CA PHE A 599 11.76 -15.90 30.81
C PHE A 599 12.08 -17.37 31.04
N GLU A 600 11.40 -18.21 30.27
CA GLU A 600 11.74 -19.60 30.01
C GLU A 600 11.90 -19.79 28.50
N ALA A 601 13.00 -20.42 28.12
CA ALA A 601 13.26 -20.80 26.74
C ALA A 601 12.61 -22.15 26.45
N VAL A 602 11.48 -22.14 25.76
CA VAL A 602 10.73 -23.34 25.38
C VAL A 602 11.25 -23.81 24.03
N MET A 603 11.76 -25.04 23.97
CA MET A 603 12.25 -25.61 22.72
C MET A 603 11.07 -26.02 21.82
N LYS A 604 10.97 -25.41 20.64
CA LYS A 604 9.87 -25.57 19.67
C LYS A 604 10.40 -25.96 18.29
N MET A 605 9.55 -26.61 17.51
CA MET A 605 9.78 -26.96 16.11
C MET A 605 9.14 -25.89 15.23
N ASN A 606 9.97 -25.06 14.59
CA ASN A 606 9.52 -23.93 13.78
C ASN A 606 10.09 -23.99 12.35
N SER A 607 9.21 -23.95 11.34
CA SER A 607 9.63 -23.71 9.96
C SER A 607 10.17 -22.29 9.82
N HIS A 608 11.19 -22.13 8.98
CA HIS A 608 11.81 -20.82 8.76
C HIS A 608 12.47 -20.75 7.39
N VAL A 609 12.69 -19.54 6.91
CA VAL A 609 13.37 -19.26 5.64
C VAL A 609 14.80 -18.81 5.91
N GLN A 610 15.76 -19.36 5.16
CA GLN A 610 17.16 -18.96 5.23
C GLN A 610 17.75 -18.69 3.84
N ASN A 611 18.77 -17.83 3.76
CA ASN A 611 19.48 -17.57 2.52
C ASN A 611 20.65 -18.55 2.36
N VAL A 612 20.59 -19.42 1.35
CA VAL A 612 21.62 -20.39 1.01
C VAL A 612 22.07 -20.10 -0.43
N GLU A 613 23.35 -19.82 -0.63
CA GLU A 613 23.95 -19.53 -1.94
C GLU A 613 23.26 -18.40 -2.76
N LYS A 614 22.59 -17.46 -2.08
CA LYS A 614 21.74 -16.35 -2.61
C LYS A 614 20.30 -16.73 -2.95
N GLU A 615 19.90 -17.98 -2.79
CA GLU A 615 18.51 -18.42 -2.91
C GLU A 615 17.86 -18.49 -1.52
N TRP A 616 16.55 -18.22 -1.45
CA TRP A 616 15.78 -18.32 -0.22
C TRP A 616 15.14 -19.71 -0.15
N VAL A 617 15.55 -20.49 0.85
CA VAL A 617 15.12 -21.87 1.03
C VAL A 617 14.32 -21.96 2.33
N GLU A 618 13.13 -22.55 2.24
CA GLU A 618 12.33 -22.93 3.40
C GLU A 618 12.91 -24.19 4.05
N SER A 619 13.11 -24.14 5.36
CA SER A 619 13.60 -25.24 6.18
C SER A 619 12.47 -25.68 7.11
N VAL A 620 11.93 -26.87 6.84
CA VAL A 620 10.99 -27.58 7.72
C VAL A 620 11.79 -28.57 8.56
N PRO A 621 11.97 -28.33 9.86
CA PRO A 621 12.73 -29.22 10.74
C PRO A 621 11.97 -30.50 11.10
N SER A 622 12.69 -31.58 11.41
CA SER A 622 12.12 -32.84 11.92
C SER A 622 12.21 -33.00 13.45
N GLU A 623 12.97 -32.12 14.11
CA GLU A 623 13.19 -32.07 15.56
C GLU A 623 13.15 -30.60 16.03
N PRO A 624 12.94 -30.31 17.33
CA PRO A 624 12.93 -28.94 17.83
C PRO A 624 14.23 -28.17 17.55
N ASN A 625 14.14 -27.15 16.69
CA ASN A 625 15.26 -26.40 16.10
C ASN A 625 15.39 -24.96 16.62
N SER A 626 14.51 -24.57 17.54
CA SER A 626 14.34 -23.18 17.96
C SER A 626 13.96 -23.07 19.43
N PHE A 627 14.20 -21.87 19.99
CA PHE A 627 13.66 -21.44 21.27
C PHE A 627 12.62 -20.34 21.05
N GLU A 628 11.43 -20.54 21.61
CA GLU A 628 10.46 -19.49 21.91
C GLU A 628 10.66 -19.02 23.35
N PHE A 629 10.43 -17.74 23.61
CA PHE A 629 10.63 -17.16 24.93
C PHE A 629 9.29 -16.86 25.59
N ARG A 630 8.91 -17.67 26.59
CA ARG A 630 7.65 -17.50 27.31
C ARG A 630 7.89 -16.95 28.71
N SER A 631 6.99 -16.10 29.17
CA SER A 631 6.97 -15.53 30.50
C SER A 631 5.57 -15.67 31.07
N ASP A 632 5.48 -16.24 32.27
CA ASP A 632 4.23 -16.37 33.01
C ASP A 632 4.13 -15.21 34.02
N ILE A 633 2.99 -14.52 34.06
CA ILE A 633 2.71 -13.46 35.03
C ILE A 633 2.85 -13.94 36.47
N TYR A 634 2.59 -15.23 36.76
CA TYR A 634 2.80 -15.81 38.08
C TYR A 634 4.28 -15.85 38.52
N ARG A 635 5.26 -15.73 37.60
CA ARG A 635 6.68 -15.59 38.00
C ARG A 635 6.96 -14.34 38.82
N VAL A 636 6.11 -13.34 38.76
CA VAL A 636 6.23 -12.12 39.59
C VAL A 636 6.24 -12.40 41.10
N LEU A 637 5.83 -13.61 41.50
CA LEU A 637 5.91 -14.13 42.87
C LEU A 637 7.37 -14.38 43.32
N SER A 638 8.33 -14.59 42.41
CA SER A 638 9.77 -14.71 42.74
C SER A 638 10.37 -13.37 43.22
N GLU A 639 9.93 -12.24 42.64
CA GLU A 639 10.34 -10.87 42.98
C GLU A 639 9.60 -10.33 44.23
N CYS A 640 8.69 -11.11 44.82
CA CYS A 640 8.06 -10.77 46.09
C CYS A 640 9.05 -10.95 47.25
N SER A 641 9.30 -9.86 48.00
CA SER A 641 10.11 -9.92 49.22
C SER A 641 9.52 -10.91 50.23
N SER A 642 10.33 -11.50 51.11
CA SER A 642 9.84 -12.48 52.11
C SER A 642 8.77 -11.93 53.06
N SER A 643 8.65 -10.60 53.16
CA SER A 643 7.65 -9.85 53.91
C SER A 643 6.46 -9.32 53.07
N ALA A 644 6.44 -9.58 51.76
CA ALA A 644 5.33 -9.19 50.90
C ALA A 644 4.08 -10.00 51.25
N LYS A 645 2.97 -9.30 51.47
CA LYS A 645 1.67 -9.93 51.68
C LYS A 645 1.04 -10.24 50.32
N ILE A 646 0.73 -11.51 50.11
CA ILE A 646 0.05 -12.03 48.92
C ILE A 646 -1.26 -12.65 49.40
N CYS A 647 -2.39 -12.21 48.83
CA CYS A 647 -3.72 -12.74 49.12
C CYS A 647 -4.09 -13.85 48.13
N LEU A 648 -4.61 -14.96 48.64
CA LEU A 648 -5.17 -16.07 47.84
C LEU A 648 -6.67 -16.17 48.11
N MET A 649 -7.48 -16.04 47.06
CA MET A 649 -8.93 -16.23 47.12
C MET A 649 -9.30 -17.51 46.36
N ASN A 650 -9.72 -18.54 47.09
CA ASN A 650 -10.08 -19.84 46.54
C ASN A 650 -11.59 -19.86 46.26
N ILE A 651 -11.97 -20.20 45.02
CA ILE A 651 -13.37 -20.32 44.64
C ILE A 651 -13.79 -21.77 44.81
N THR A 652 -14.68 -22.01 45.78
CA THR A 652 -15.32 -23.32 45.98
C THR A 652 -16.50 -23.46 45.03
N VAL A 653 -16.60 -24.63 44.40
CA VAL A 653 -17.71 -25.02 43.50
C VAL A 653 -18.98 -25.28 44.29
#